data_AF-A0A8D8SHD3-F1
#
_entry.id   AF-A0A8D8SHD3-F1
#
_cell.length_a   1.000
_cell.length_b   1.000
_cell.length_c   1.000
_cell.angle_alpha   90.00
_cell.angle_beta   90.00
_cell.angle_gamma   90.00
#
_symmetry.space_group_name_H-M   'P 1'
#
loop_
_entity.id
_entity.type
_entity.pdbx_description
1 polymer ?
#
loop_
_entity_poly.entity_id
_entity_poly.type
_entity_poly.pdbx_seq_one_letter_code
_entity_poly.pdbx_strand_id
1 'polypeptide(L)'
;MRSAVSVILSSSSPDHNMSHPDYALTIHSHTNMLLMIKHLDEDGDQEWFDQVFTHLSSVNKISLLDSAGTERHITARFVNEYPVGNNEWGDFQTHRKLLGLITVGKCNSQSELNEYCRLHETLKVKYLATLFDTRCVLFGDCKDLSPPSNFKSTSLTFNCELEECKQELTKMMSEMLSSVFWILEAKLQEKGREKVDKIPMLLAPFEKKDFVGLDMDSRTNRKRCVGRMSKHLGDLCLQAGLPHEGLTHYNTAVDVLRSITDWLWLGGALEGLSAVSILLLNKEKPQTTVPVQRNSSFQEKSPRSLRPVTAIIERTISLTSVANTEYIPVAEIKRNYRDAIIHYSKYQNAGFIETEACFKAARFALEQKCVLDAHHYLQGVIQINLVLSEEEKICRLLSLATLYSSLGFNRKSAFYKRLAATRYVSARNPMTDWGQCYQLMLQSLAGHRLTLDPADFPQDRLSGWPSLQKQVLHDLVVAAKRLGNSGLATRHMTFLLQVMWRHMGPSEHVEAANNLRHVTAQCEGAPVPLVLEDGQVIPAANLLNIPQAENFTVQNVESHLRPKKLVIAKEDYGPFLFTPSHYGGSIDRKLNKNKQSKLDYVWVCGDPCCVTLELSNPLPCPLEVSNILLLTQGVYESIPESVVLPPESTGVVVQLKGVPKEVGDLQVMGYSTHTLGVKSNCLLSQLTRFPHPTSYCIEVIPALPLITVSTSRDPSLPCSLYAGETVTCHLRITNNSDVSISILQLSIDSLIETQDLISWDNAALEKLLPIPERSSVRLPLHLYGAANFLAPSNDSCSLRSCFFSGPNSLPSFSTPQPVSTSSVSFRSGASSLVSDFSQRHHSDKSCSELHLVVKYSGGPSSVKGYCRLASVPLKIDVLPSIMITNCDVLPGQVPSQFYLVLDVVNVTSQELELRYTQDKSILIEETGSCRVPIPVARCPFSFSLSEVEQHVLSQVVLHWSIGARTGKATFPGLPFNIDKLDLVKLSPISWELSVNGSPIESGSEVSGTVGDCLSFDVKLRNCLSSNLSELTLVLSLFQDHLNGVIDRQMDSKATAVGTTQASISSVAENQAVDHAVGFLFFYPGLYKLSVECIPKSSPEQAWKLIPPVEIHVT
;
A
#
# COMPACT_ATOMS: atom_id res chain seq x y z
N MET A 1 38.65 -65.20 11.62
CA MET A 1 38.52 -63.98 12.44
C MET A 1 39.74 -63.77 13.36
N ARG A 2 40.94 -63.52 12.82
CA ARG A 2 42.11 -63.03 13.59
C ARG A 2 43.00 -62.01 12.83
N SER A 3 42.76 -61.82 11.53
CA SER A 3 43.47 -60.88 10.65
C SER A 3 42.77 -59.52 10.45
N ALA A 4 41.59 -59.31 11.03
CA ALA A 4 40.78 -58.09 10.86
C ALA A 4 40.88 -57.11 12.05
N VAL A 5 41.47 -57.52 13.18
CA VAL A 5 41.52 -56.70 14.41
C VAL A 5 42.72 -55.73 14.42
N SER A 6 43.78 -56.05 13.67
CA SER A 6 44.96 -55.18 13.51
C SER A 6 44.71 -53.92 12.68
N VAL A 7 43.62 -53.84 11.92
CA VAL A 7 43.27 -52.67 11.08
C VAL A 7 42.39 -51.67 11.83
N ILE A 8 41.73 -52.10 12.91
CA ILE A 8 40.76 -51.28 13.66
C ILE A 8 41.42 -50.51 14.82
N LEU A 9 42.63 -50.92 15.24
CA LEU A 9 43.44 -50.22 16.24
C LEU A 9 44.47 -49.25 15.64
N SER A 10 44.63 -49.23 14.32
CA SER A 10 45.35 -48.17 13.61
C SER A 10 44.37 -47.08 13.18
N SER A 11 44.01 -46.21 14.12
CA SER A 11 43.61 -44.85 13.73
C SER A 11 44.73 -44.27 12.87
N SER A 12 44.39 -43.70 11.71
CA SER A 12 45.39 -43.06 10.86
C SER A 12 45.80 -41.73 11.48
N SER A 13 46.68 -41.78 12.49
CA SER A 13 47.54 -40.64 12.82
C SER A 13 48.23 -40.17 11.54
N PRO A 14 48.34 -38.86 11.28
CA PRO A 14 49.07 -38.37 10.13
C PRO A 14 50.50 -38.92 10.16
N ASP A 15 50.98 -39.47 9.05
CA ASP A 15 52.36 -39.94 8.93
C ASP A 15 53.31 -38.73 9.09
N HIS A 16 53.79 -38.47 10.32
CA HIS A 16 54.69 -37.34 10.64
C HIS A 16 56.01 -37.32 9.83
N ASN A 17 56.29 -38.40 9.08
CA ASN A 17 57.41 -38.54 8.15
C ASN A 17 57.13 -37.99 6.73
N MET A 18 55.89 -37.70 6.36
CA MET A 18 55.56 -37.17 5.04
C MET A 18 55.81 -35.65 4.97
N SER A 19 56.23 -35.16 3.79
CA SER A 19 56.44 -33.73 3.54
C SER A 19 55.18 -33.09 2.96
N HIS A 20 54.76 -31.94 3.51
CA HIS A 20 53.51 -31.27 3.14
C HIS A 20 53.72 -29.77 2.87
N PRO A 21 52.96 -29.14 1.95
CA PRO A 21 53.17 -27.74 1.59
C PRO A 21 52.76 -26.80 2.73
N ASP A 22 53.67 -25.93 3.14
CA ASP A 22 53.36 -24.87 4.10
C ASP A 22 52.87 -23.61 3.38
N TYR A 23 51.55 -23.46 3.29
CA TYR A 23 50.91 -22.35 2.61
C TYR A 23 51.16 -20.97 3.25
N ALA A 24 51.67 -20.90 4.48
CA ALA A 24 51.99 -19.63 5.14
C ALA A 24 53.36 -19.07 4.70
N LEU A 25 54.23 -19.88 4.08
CA LEU A 25 55.55 -19.45 3.64
C LEU A 25 55.50 -18.30 2.63
N THR A 26 56.22 -17.23 2.95
CA THR A 26 56.42 -16.06 2.09
C THR A 26 57.85 -16.05 1.55
N ILE A 27 58.19 -15.02 0.80
CA ILE A 27 59.55 -14.85 0.27
C ILE A 27 60.51 -14.43 1.40
N HIS A 28 60.03 -13.64 2.36
CA HIS A 28 60.75 -13.31 3.59
C HIS A 28 61.07 -14.53 4.45
N SER A 29 60.32 -15.64 4.30
CA SER A 29 60.61 -16.86 5.05
C SER A 29 61.99 -17.46 4.74
N HIS A 30 62.61 -17.14 3.60
CA HIS A 30 64.00 -17.53 3.31
C HIS A 30 65.05 -16.88 4.24
N THR A 31 64.73 -15.75 4.90
CA THR A 31 65.60 -15.12 5.91
C THR A 31 65.38 -15.63 7.33
N ASN A 32 64.31 -16.40 7.57
CA ASN A 32 63.90 -16.73 8.94
C ASN A 32 64.67 -17.94 9.47
N MET A 33 65.10 -17.84 10.73
CA MET A 33 65.45 -19.00 11.54
C MET A 33 64.15 -19.66 12.05
N LEU A 34 63.99 -20.98 11.89
CA LEU A 34 62.80 -21.69 12.33
C LEU A 34 62.98 -22.25 13.75
N LEU A 35 62.07 -21.91 14.65
CA LEU A 35 62.02 -22.39 16.03
C LEU A 35 60.62 -22.96 16.33
N MET A 36 60.55 -23.94 17.22
CA MET A 36 59.31 -24.60 17.65
C MET A 36 59.04 -24.28 19.11
N ILE A 37 57.82 -23.87 19.44
CA ILE A 37 57.35 -23.66 20.82
C ILE A 37 56.18 -24.63 21.02
N LYS A 38 56.40 -25.75 21.71
CA LYS A 38 55.40 -26.82 21.89
C LYS A 38 54.93 -26.92 23.34
N HIS A 39 53.62 -27.03 23.53
CA HIS A 39 53.02 -27.36 24.82
C HIS A 39 53.32 -28.82 25.18
N LEU A 40 53.72 -29.09 26.42
CA LEU A 40 53.99 -30.45 26.93
C LEU A 40 52.79 -31.12 27.58
N ASP A 41 51.72 -30.36 27.86
CA ASP A 41 50.52 -30.81 28.56
C ASP A 41 49.32 -30.78 27.60
N GLU A 42 49.05 -31.90 26.92
CA GLU A 42 48.01 -31.94 25.88
C GLU A 42 46.58 -31.91 26.47
N ASP A 43 46.40 -32.24 27.75
CA ASP A 43 45.16 -32.08 28.51
C ASP A 43 45.08 -30.72 29.26
N GLY A 44 46.09 -29.87 29.07
CA GLY A 44 46.26 -28.62 29.80
C GLY A 44 45.43 -27.44 29.28
N ASP A 45 45.60 -26.30 29.96
CA ASP A 45 44.94 -25.04 29.65
C ASP A 45 45.46 -24.42 28.33
N GLN A 46 44.73 -24.67 27.24
CA GLN A 46 45.07 -24.21 25.89
C GLN A 46 44.99 -22.69 25.74
N GLU A 47 44.05 -22.00 26.41
CA GLU A 47 43.97 -20.53 26.35
C GLU A 47 45.20 -19.89 26.99
N TRP A 48 45.67 -20.44 28.11
CA TRP A 48 46.95 -20.04 28.70
C TRP A 48 48.13 -20.32 27.78
N PHE A 49 48.20 -21.50 27.14
CA PHE A 49 49.30 -21.79 26.22
C PHE A 49 49.30 -20.82 25.02
N ASP A 50 48.13 -20.47 24.47
CA ASP A 50 48.03 -19.51 23.36
C ASP A 50 48.50 -18.11 23.78
N GLN A 51 48.26 -17.68 25.03
CA GLN A 51 48.84 -16.46 25.60
C GLN A 51 50.37 -16.54 25.70
N VAL A 52 50.93 -17.65 26.21
CA VAL A 52 52.39 -17.85 26.29
C VAL A 52 53.02 -17.89 24.90
N PHE A 53 52.45 -18.66 23.98
CA PHE A 53 52.91 -18.78 22.60
C PHE A 53 52.92 -17.42 21.89
N THR A 54 51.85 -16.62 22.08
CA THR A 54 51.76 -15.26 21.54
C THR A 54 52.84 -14.33 22.12
N HIS A 55 53.06 -14.37 23.44
CA HIS A 55 54.10 -13.56 24.08
C HIS A 55 55.51 -13.94 23.60
N LEU A 56 55.87 -15.22 23.62
CA LEU A 56 57.18 -15.69 23.17
C LEU A 56 57.39 -15.42 21.67
N SER A 57 56.36 -15.64 20.84
CA SER A 57 56.44 -15.41 19.40
C SER A 57 56.48 -13.93 18.98
N SER A 58 56.18 -13.00 19.91
CA SER A 58 56.33 -11.56 19.68
C SER A 58 57.81 -11.16 19.52
N VAL A 59 58.73 -11.89 20.16
CA VAL A 59 60.19 -11.69 20.08
C VAL A 59 60.73 -12.39 18.83
N ASN A 60 60.30 -11.93 17.65
CA ASN A 60 60.65 -12.53 16.35
C ASN A 60 61.72 -11.77 15.56
N LYS A 61 62.29 -10.70 16.13
CA LYS A 61 63.37 -9.91 15.53
C LYS A 61 64.38 -9.49 16.58
N ILE A 62 65.66 -9.62 16.26
CA ILE A 62 66.76 -9.07 17.05
C ILE A 62 67.76 -8.34 16.14
N SER A 63 68.42 -7.32 16.68
CA SER A 63 69.60 -6.70 16.09
C SER A 63 70.84 -7.17 16.85
N LEU A 64 71.87 -7.60 16.12
CA LEU A 64 73.15 -8.01 16.68
C LEU A 64 74.28 -7.30 15.93
N LEU A 65 75.37 -6.98 16.61
CA LEU A 65 76.61 -6.55 15.97
C LEU A 65 77.42 -7.79 15.59
N ASP A 66 77.84 -7.88 14.33
CA ASP A 66 78.74 -8.95 13.89
C ASP A 66 80.21 -8.70 14.30
N SER A 67 81.09 -9.65 13.97
CA SER A 67 82.51 -9.58 14.31
C SER A 67 83.28 -8.45 13.60
N ALA A 68 82.68 -7.80 12.60
CA ALA A 68 83.20 -6.60 11.94
C ALA A 68 82.56 -5.30 12.47
N GLY A 69 81.65 -5.38 13.44
CA GLY A 69 80.93 -4.24 14.01
C GLY A 69 79.72 -3.77 13.18
N THR A 70 79.27 -4.56 12.20
CA THR A 70 78.10 -4.23 11.38
C THR A 70 76.82 -4.72 12.06
N GLU A 71 75.78 -3.89 12.12
CA GLU A 71 74.48 -4.30 12.63
C GLU A 71 73.78 -5.25 11.65
N ARG A 72 73.38 -6.42 12.13
CA ARG A 72 72.59 -7.41 11.40
C ARG A 72 71.24 -7.60 12.08
N HIS A 73 70.18 -7.52 11.27
CA HIS A 73 68.82 -7.80 11.72
C HIS A 73 68.46 -9.25 11.40
N ILE A 74 68.21 -10.04 12.44
CA ILE A 74 67.89 -11.47 12.33
C ILE A 74 66.41 -11.67 12.62
N THR A 75 65.74 -12.47 11.78
CA THR A 75 64.31 -12.78 11.89
C THR A 75 64.10 -14.23 12.28
N ALA A 76 63.12 -14.47 13.15
CA ALA A 76 62.69 -15.80 13.58
C ALA A 76 61.27 -16.09 13.12
N ARG A 77 60.98 -17.37 12.87
CA ARG A 77 59.63 -17.89 12.69
C ARG A 77 59.37 -18.94 13.76
N PHE A 78 58.27 -18.78 14.47
CA PHE A 78 57.80 -19.73 15.47
C PHE A 78 56.66 -20.59 14.91
N VAL A 79 56.64 -21.87 15.30
CA VAL A 79 55.57 -22.82 15.00
C VAL A 79 55.24 -23.64 16.25
N ASN A 80 53.98 -24.02 16.45
CA ASN A 80 53.61 -24.93 17.54
C ASN A 80 53.99 -26.38 17.18
N GLU A 81 53.74 -26.77 15.93
CA GLU A 81 54.08 -28.08 15.40
C GLU A 81 54.82 -27.99 14.06
N TYR A 82 55.65 -28.99 13.77
CA TYR A 82 56.41 -29.06 12.52
C TYR A 82 56.59 -30.51 12.05
N PRO A 83 56.27 -30.87 10.79
CA PRO A 83 56.51 -32.21 10.28
C PRO A 83 58.01 -32.55 10.21
N VAL A 84 58.39 -33.74 10.69
CA VAL A 84 59.79 -34.22 10.56
C VAL A 84 60.16 -34.34 9.07
N GLY A 85 59.21 -34.82 8.25
CA GLY A 85 59.35 -34.85 6.79
C GLY A 85 59.57 -33.49 6.13
N ASN A 86 59.23 -32.37 6.76
CA ASN A 86 59.58 -31.03 6.26
C ASN A 86 60.99 -30.60 6.70
N ASN A 87 61.43 -30.99 7.90
CA ASN A 87 62.79 -30.73 8.41
C ASN A 87 63.88 -31.43 7.58
N GLU A 88 63.61 -32.63 7.05
CA GLU A 88 64.58 -33.37 6.22
C GLU A 88 65.00 -32.62 4.96
N TRP A 89 64.15 -31.72 4.43
CA TRP A 89 64.48 -30.87 3.28
C TRP A 89 65.39 -29.68 3.63
N GLY A 90 65.82 -29.57 4.89
CA GLY A 90 66.64 -28.48 5.39
C GLY A 90 68.00 -28.30 4.69
N ASP A 91 68.61 -29.36 4.15
CA ASP A 91 69.84 -29.21 3.36
C ASP A 91 69.59 -28.60 1.97
N PHE A 92 68.41 -28.85 1.41
CA PHE A 92 67.94 -28.26 0.16
C PHE A 92 67.43 -26.82 0.33
N GLN A 93 66.76 -26.51 1.44
CA GLN A 93 66.25 -25.17 1.79
C GLN A 93 66.42 -24.93 3.29
N THR A 94 67.42 -24.12 3.71
CA THR A 94 67.81 -24.02 5.13
C THR A 94 66.75 -23.41 6.04
N HIS A 95 65.85 -22.59 5.52
CA HIS A 95 64.70 -22.05 6.25
C HIS A 95 63.67 -23.11 6.70
N ARG A 96 63.86 -24.38 6.30
CA ARG A 96 63.12 -25.55 6.83
C ARG A 96 63.81 -26.24 8.01
N LYS A 97 65.09 -25.94 8.28
CA LYS A 97 65.78 -26.54 9.43
C LYS A 97 65.20 -25.99 10.72
N LEU A 98 64.68 -26.86 11.56
CA LEU A 98 64.33 -26.52 12.93
C LEU A 98 65.63 -26.32 13.73
N LEU A 99 65.95 -25.06 14.02
CA LEU A 99 67.20 -24.66 14.69
C LEU A 99 67.04 -24.51 16.21
N GLY A 100 65.81 -24.30 16.71
CA GLY A 100 65.55 -24.15 18.13
C GLY A 100 64.29 -24.87 18.59
N LEU A 101 64.34 -25.46 19.77
CA LEU A 101 63.19 -26.09 20.43
C LEU A 101 62.97 -25.45 21.81
N ILE A 102 61.77 -24.92 22.01
CA ILE A 102 61.25 -24.48 23.30
C ILE A 102 60.07 -25.40 23.64
N THR A 103 60.08 -25.96 24.83
CA THR A 103 58.92 -26.68 25.37
C THR A 103 58.37 -25.96 26.59
N VAL A 104 57.05 -25.89 26.70
CA VAL A 104 56.35 -25.15 27.76
C VAL A 104 55.40 -26.07 28.51
N GLY A 105 55.30 -25.94 29.83
CA GLY A 105 54.27 -26.63 30.64
C GLY A 105 54.09 -26.03 32.03
N LYS A 106 52.98 -26.36 32.70
CA LYS A 106 52.76 -26.05 34.13
C LYS A 106 53.18 -27.27 34.96
N CYS A 107 54.05 -27.10 35.95
CA CYS A 107 54.61 -28.20 36.75
C CYS A 107 54.51 -27.90 38.25
N ASN A 108 53.86 -28.81 38.98
CA ASN A 108 53.60 -28.73 40.42
C ASN A 108 54.16 -29.93 41.20
N SER A 109 54.65 -30.97 40.52
CA SER A 109 55.21 -32.18 41.16
C SER A 109 56.49 -32.69 40.49
N GLN A 110 57.35 -33.37 41.26
CA GLN A 110 58.56 -34.01 40.72
C GLN A 110 58.23 -35.09 39.67
N SER A 111 57.06 -35.73 39.77
CA SER A 111 56.55 -36.68 38.77
C SER A 111 56.28 -36.01 37.42
N GLU A 112 55.58 -34.87 37.43
CA GLU A 112 55.35 -34.05 36.23
C GLU A 112 56.66 -33.55 35.65
N LEU A 113 57.59 -33.04 36.47
CA LEU A 113 58.90 -32.58 36.02
C LEU A 113 59.67 -33.68 35.28
N ASN A 114 59.71 -34.88 35.86
CA ASN A 114 60.39 -36.02 35.25
C ASN A 114 59.77 -36.39 33.89
N GLU A 115 58.44 -36.35 33.79
CA GLU A 115 57.71 -36.66 32.56
C GLU A 115 57.88 -35.57 31.49
N TYR A 116 57.80 -34.29 31.85
CA TYR A 116 58.07 -33.17 30.96
C TYR A 116 59.52 -33.16 30.46
N CYS A 117 60.50 -33.47 31.31
CA CYS A 117 61.88 -33.70 30.89
C CYS A 117 62.00 -34.87 29.89
N ARG A 118 61.27 -35.98 30.11
CA ARG A 118 61.22 -37.13 29.19
C ARG A 118 60.59 -36.75 27.84
N LEU A 119 59.48 -36.01 27.85
CA LEU A 119 58.79 -35.54 26.64
C LEU A 119 59.66 -34.55 25.85
N HIS A 120 60.32 -33.61 26.52
CA HIS A 120 61.27 -32.68 25.89
C HIS A 120 62.41 -33.42 25.17
N GLU A 121 63.11 -34.34 25.85
CA GLU A 121 64.20 -35.10 25.22
C GLU A 121 63.65 -36.01 24.09
N THR A 122 62.44 -36.56 24.22
CA THR A 122 61.77 -37.32 23.15
C THR A 122 61.50 -36.46 21.90
N LEU A 123 61.05 -35.20 22.07
CA LEU A 123 60.87 -34.26 20.97
C LEU A 123 62.22 -33.84 20.34
N LYS A 124 63.21 -33.53 21.18
CA LYS A 124 64.57 -33.17 20.76
C LYS A 124 65.24 -34.25 19.91
N VAL A 125 65.05 -35.53 20.23
CA VAL A 125 65.55 -36.66 19.42
C VAL A 125 64.99 -36.64 17.99
N LYS A 126 63.73 -36.21 17.77
CA LYS A 126 63.13 -36.11 16.41
C LYS A 126 63.85 -35.12 15.49
N TYR A 127 64.51 -34.10 16.06
CA TYR A 127 65.15 -33.00 15.30
C TYR A 127 66.64 -32.82 15.61
N LEU A 128 67.28 -33.82 16.25
CA LEU A 128 68.64 -33.75 16.75
C LEU A 128 69.70 -33.36 15.68
N ALA A 129 69.43 -33.64 14.40
CA ALA A 129 70.32 -33.31 13.29
C ALA A 129 70.34 -31.82 12.90
N THR A 130 69.40 -31.00 13.39
CA THR A 130 69.26 -29.58 13.00
C THR A 130 69.23 -28.59 14.18
N LEU A 131 68.91 -29.05 15.39
CA LEU A 131 68.79 -28.19 16.57
C LEU A 131 70.15 -27.62 17.04
N PHE A 132 70.17 -26.32 17.35
CA PHE A 132 71.32 -25.57 17.86
C PHE A 132 71.17 -25.18 19.35
N ASP A 133 69.97 -24.76 19.79
CA ASP A 133 69.64 -24.51 21.21
C ASP A 133 68.29 -25.18 21.56
N THR A 134 68.18 -25.69 22.79
CA THR A 134 66.99 -26.39 23.28
C THR A 134 66.71 -26.02 24.74
N ARG A 135 65.53 -25.43 25.00
CA ARG A 135 65.12 -24.92 26.31
C ARG A 135 63.79 -25.53 26.74
N CYS A 136 63.67 -25.84 28.03
CA CYS A 136 62.43 -26.29 28.66
C CYS A 136 62.01 -25.25 29.71
N VAL A 137 60.85 -24.63 29.50
CA VAL A 137 60.29 -23.56 30.33
C VAL A 137 59.11 -24.12 31.12
N LEU A 138 59.19 -24.06 32.44
CA LEU A 138 58.21 -24.64 33.34
C LEU A 138 57.67 -23.57 34.30
N PHE A 139 56.36 -23.53 34.48
CA PHE A 139 55.65 -22.59 35.34
C PHE A 139 55.01 -23.34 36.53
N GLY A 140 55.09 -22.81 37.74
CA GLY A 140 54.52 -23.45 38.95
C GLY A 140 55.48 -23.41 40.14
N ASP A 141 55.13 -24.04 41.26
CA ASP A 141 55.97 -24.00 42.47
C ASP A 141 57.11 -25.03 42.39
N CYS A 142 58.11 -24.70 41.58
CA CYS A 142 59.24 -25.55 41.22
C CYS A 142 60.49 -25.34 42.09
N LYS A 143 60.39 -24.60 43.21
CA LYS A 143 61.56 -24.14 44.00
C LYS A 143 62.47 -25.28 44.49
N ASP A 144 61.87 -26.40 44.89
CA ASP A 144 62.59 -27.57 45.42
C ASP A 144 62.71 -28.72 44.40
N LEU A 145 62.26 -28.51 43.16
CA LEU A 145 62.26 -29.54 42.12
C LEU A 145 63.54 -29.49 41.28
N SER A 146 64.26 -30.61 41.18
CA SER A 146 65.47 -30.72 40.36
C SER A 146 65.23 -31.60 39.13
N PRO A 147 65.66 -31.20 37.91
CA PRO A 147 65.52 -32.05 36.73
C PRO A 147 66.37 -33.33 36.86
N PRO A 148 65.98 -34.44 36.21
CA PRO A 148 66.74 -35.69 36.21
C PRO A 148 68.21 -35.51 35.78
N SER A 149 69.14 -36.26 36.37
CA SER A 149 70.58 -36.15 36.09
C SER A 149 71.01 -36.48 34.65
N ASN A 150 70.12 -37.10 33.87
CA ASN A 150 70.29 -37.37 32.45
C ASN A 150 69.72 -36.27 31.53
N PHE A 151 69.01 -35.28 32.07
CA PHE A 151 68.48 -34.14 31.32
C PHE A 151 69.61 -33.16 30.96
N LYS A 152 69.82 -32.90 29.67
CA LYS A 152 70.97 -32.11 29.18
C LYS A 152 70.58 -30.77 28.55
N SER A 153 69.29 -30.51 28.40
CA SER A 153 68.78 -29.21 27.93
C SER A 153 68.72 -28.18 29.05
N THR A 154 68.69 -26.90 28.70
CA THR A 154 68.48 -25.81 29.66
C THR A 154 67.06 -25.88 30.21
N SER A 155 66.91 -26.09 31.53
CA SER A 155 65.63 -25.97 32.23
C SER A 155 65.52 -24.59 32.89
N LEU A 156 64.37 -23.94 32.74
CA LEU A 156 64.05 -22.64 33.32
C LEU A 156 62.72 -22.75 34.06
N THR A 157 62.73 -22.47 35.35
CA THR A 157 61.55 -22.58 36.23
C THR A 157 61.08 -21.21 36.70
N PHE A 158 59.78 -20.93 36.54
CA PHE A 158 59.14 -19.67 36.89
C PHE A 158 58.06 -19.88 37.96
N ASN A 159 58.34 -19.42 39.18
CA ASN A 159 57.46 -19.56 40.35
C ASN A 159 56.47 -18.38 40.48
N CYS A 160 55.92 -17.91 39.36
CA CYS A 160 55.10 -16.70 39.25
C CYS A 160 54.14 -16.81 38.07
N GLU A 161 53.11 -15.96 38.04
CA GLU A 161 52.16 -15.92 36.92
C GLU A 161 52.81 -15.33 35.64
N LEU A 162 52.17 -15.58 34.49
CA LEU A 162 52.71 -15.20 33.18
C LEU A 162 53.03 -13.70 33.08
N GLU A 163 52.18 -12.84 33.62
CA GLU A 163 52.36 -11.38 33.60
C GLU A 163 53.64 -10.93 34.32
N GLU A 164 53.97 -11.55 35.45
CA GLU A 164 55.11 -11.15 36.29
C GLU A 164 56.46 -11.51 35.66
N CYS A 165 56.53 -12.59 34.88
CA CYS A 165 57.75 -13.07 34.23
C CYS A 165 57.93 -12.62 32.77
N LYS A 166 57.00 -11.84 32.18
CA LYS A 166 57.07 -11.42 30.77
C LYS A 166 58.42 -10.86 30.34
N GLN A 167 59.05 -10.02 31.17
CA GLN A 167 60.33 -9.39 30.87
C GLN A 167 61.48 -10.42 30.81
N GLU A 168 61.54 -11.34 31.76
CA GLU A 168 62.59 -12.39 31.80
C GLU A 168 62.37 -13.40 30.67
N LEU A 169 61.12 -13.72 30.31
CA LEU A 169 60.79 -14.51 29.11
C LEU A 169 61.24 -13.80 27.83
N THR A 170 61.03 -12.49 27.68
CA THR A 170 61.50 -11.72 26.52
C THR A 170 63.03 -11.69 26.41
N LYS A 171 63.72 -11.56 27.55
CA LYS A 171 65.19 -11.65 27.64
C LYS A 171 65.68 -13.04 27.25
N MET A 172 65.09 -14.09 27.81
CA MET A 172 65.36 -15.50 27.49
C MET A 172 65.20 -15.79 25.99
N MET A 173 64.13 -15.30 25.36
CA MET A 173 63.92 -15.43 23.91
C MET A 173 65.02 -14.71 23.12
N SER A 174 65.41 -13.51 23.53
CA SER A 174 66.47 -12.73 22.88
C SER A 174 67.84 -13.42 22.99
N GLU A 175 68.14 -14.01 24.14
CA GLU A 175 69.34 -14.83 24.37
C GLU A 175 69.32 -16.11 23.53
N MET A 176 68.17 -16.77 23.37
CA MET A 176 68.04 -17.97 22.53
C MET A 176 68.20 -17.66 21.04
N LEU A 177 67.61 -16.57 20.55
CA LEU A 177 67.82 -16.14 19.17
C LEU A 177 69.28 -15.73 18.92
N SER A 178 69.94 -15.16 19.93
CA SER A 178 71.37 -14.85 19.88
C SER A 178 72.24 -16.11 19.84
N SER A 179 71.97 -17.12 20.69
CA SER A 179 72.74 -18.38 20.69
C SER A 179 72.61 -19.12 19.36
N VAL A 180 71.38 -19.24 18.83
CA VAL A 180 71.09 -19.86 17.53
C VAL A 180 71.78 -19.11 16.39
N PHE A 181 71.77 -17.77 16.39
CA PHE A 181 72.49 -16.96 15.41
C PHE A 181 74.00 -17.20 15.45
N TRP A 182 74.64 -17.15 16.63
CA TRP A 182 76.10 -17.33 16.71
C TRP A 182 76.56 -18.73 16.29
N ILE A 183 75.76 -19.76 16.55
CA ILE A 183 76.01 -21.13 16.04
C ILE A 183 75.83 -21.17 14.50
N LEU A 184 74.83 -20.48 13.96
CA LEU A 184 74.60 -20.38 12.51
C LEU A 184 75.74 -19.65 11.80
N GLU A 185 76.21 -18.51 12.31
CA GLU A 185 77.36 -17.77 11.78
C GLU A 185 78.65 -18.60 11.84
N ALA A 186 78.90 -19.31 12.95
CA ALA A 186 80.03 -20.23 13.04
C ALA A 186 79.97 -21.34 11.97
N LYS A 187 78.77 -21.89 11.70
CA LYS A 187 78.56 -22.90 10.64
C LYS A 187 78.66 -22.33 9.23
N LEU A 188 78.28 -21.07 9.00
CA LEU A 188 78.51 -20.35 7.75
C LEU A 188 80.02 -20.20 7.47
N GLN A 189 80.78 -19.76 8.47
CA GLN A 189 82.24 -19.59 8.36
C GLN A 189 82.99 -20.93 8.20
N GLU A 190 82.55 -22.00 8.85
CA GLU A 190 83.09 -23.36 8.68
C GLU A 190 82.95 -23.84 7.23
N LYS A 191 81.73 -23.75 6.66
CA LYS A 191 81.44 -24.17 5.29
C LYS A 191 82.07 -23.27 4.23
N GLY A 192 82.11 -21.96 4.46
CA GLY A 192 82.70 -21.00 3.51
C GLY A 192 84.22 -21.15 3.31
N ARG A 193 84.92 -21.81 4.24
CA ARG A 193 86.38 -22.05 4.19
C ARG A 193 86.76 -23.46 3.74
N GLU A 194 85.77 -24.29 3.42
CA GLU A 194 85.98 -25.70 3.06
C GLU A 194 86.63 -25.83 1.67
N LYS A 195 87.68 -26.65 1.57
CA LYS A 195 88.38 -26.86 0.29
C LYS A 195 87.49 -27.67 -0.66
N VAL A 196 87.53 -27.36 -1.97
CA VAL A 196 86.68 -27.99 -3.01
C VAL A 196 86.61 -29.51 -2.92
N ASP A 197 87.74 -30.19 -2.71
CA ASP A 197 87.80 -31.66 -2.62
C ASP A 197 87.26 -32.26 -1.31
N LYS A 198 86.83 -31.43 -0.36
CA LYS A 198 86.21 -31.84 0.93
C LYS A 198 84.72 -31.51 1.03
N ILE A 199 84.15 -30.76 0.08
CA ILE A 199 82.76 -30.31 0.15
C ILE A 199 81.81 -31.52 0.15
N PRO A 200 80.97 -31.71 1.18
CA PRO A 200 80.03 -32.82 1.25
C PRO A 200 78.91 -32.69 0.21
N MET A 201 78.47 -33.81 -0.34
CA MET A 201 77.31 -33.85 -1.24
C MET A 201 76.03 -33.59 -0.44
N LEU A 202 75.42 -32.42 -0.64
CA LEU A 202 74.09 -32.10 -0.11
C LEU A 202 73.01 -32.78 -0.96
N LEU A 203 71.99 -33.34 -0.32
CA LEU A 203 70.94 -34.16 -0.95
C LEU A 203 69.55 -33.73 -0.47
N ALA A 204 68.57 -33.70 -1.38
CA ALA A 204 67.16 -33.73 -0.97
C ALA A 204 66.78 -35.15 -0.47
N PRO A 205 65.77 -35.32 0.39
CA PRO A 205 65.52 -36.59 1.08
C PRO A 205 65.34 -37.81 0.17
N PHE A 206 64.68 -37.62 -0.98
CA PHE A 206 64.45 -38.68 -1.95
C PHE A 206 65.71 -39.04 -2.78
N GLU A 207 66.65 -38.10 -2.97
CA GLU A 207 67.87 -38.31 -3.77
C GLU A 207 68.83 -39.33 -3.13
N LYS A 208 68.69 -39.63 -1.82
CA LYS A 208 69.58 -40.57 -1.09
C LYS A 208 69.73 -41.93 -1.77
N LYS A 209 68.73 -42.39 -2.54
CA LYS A 209 68.76 -43.66 -3.28
C LYS A 209 69.43 -43.54 -4.66
N ASP A 210 69.32 -42.38 -5.29
CA ASP A 210 69.75 -42.14 -6.68
C ASP A 210 71.29 -42.04 -6.82
N PHE A 211 71.99 -41.76 -5.71
CA PHE A 211 73.45 -41.62 -5.66
C PHE A 211 74.19 -42.88 -5.15
N VAL A 212 73.49 -43.98 -4.85
CA VAL A 212 74.11 -45.23 -4.42
C VAL A 212 74.85 -45.89 -5.59
N GLY A 213 76.16 -46.08 -5.45
CA GLY A 213 77.01 -46.74 -6.45
C GLY A 213 77.54 -45.84 -7.58
N LEU A 214 77.33 -44.52 -7.52
CA LEU A 214 77.94 -43.56 -8.45
C LEU A 214 79.34 -43.12 -8.00
N ASP A 215 80.23 -42.85 -8.97
CA ASP A 215 81.56 -42.30 -8.72
C ASP A 215 81.49 -40.82 -8.25
N MET A 216 81.63 -40.62 -6.94
CA MET A 216 81.60 -39.30 -6.30
C MET A 216 82.79 -38.40 -6.69
N ASP A 217 83.91 -38.98 -7.12
CA ASP A 217 85.13 -38.23 -7.46
C ASP A 217 85.09 -37.59 -8.85
N SER A 218 84.17 -38.01 -9.71
CA SER A 218 84.02 -37.51 -11.08
C SER A 218 83.90 -35.97 -11.15
N ARG A 219 84.47 -35.37 -12.20
CA ARG A 219 84.49 -33.90 -12.42
C ARG A 219 83.10 -33.27 -12.37
N THR A 220 82.07 -33.97 -12.84
CA THR A 220 80.67 -33.53 -12.79
C THR A 220 80.11 -33.55 -11.37
N ASN A 221 80.46 -34.55 -10.57
CA ASN A 221 80.01 -34.66 -9.18
C ASN A 221 80.72 -33.63 -8.28
N ARG A 222 82.02 -33.36 -8.49
CA ARG A 222 82.70 -32.23 -7.81
C ARG A 222 82.06 -30.88 -8.14
N LYS A 223 81.73 -30.63 -9.42
CA LYS A 223 80.93 -29.44 -9.81
C LYS A 223 79.57 -29.41 -9.12
N ARG A 224 78.90 -30.56 -8.95
CA ARG A 224 77.62 -30.65 -8.24
C ARG A 224 77.77 -30.26 -6.77
N CYS A 225 78.75 -30.81 -6.05
CA CYS A 225 79.04 -30.43 -4.66
C CYS A 225 79.27 -28.92 -4.54
N VAL A 226 80.10 -28.33 -5.40
CA VAL A 226 80.37 -26.88 -5.42
C VAL A 226 79.10 -26.06 -5.69
N GLY A 227 78.28 -26.44 -6.69
CA GLY A 227 77.04 -25.73 -7.02
C GLY A 227 75.99 -25.82 -5.92
N ARG A 228 75.79 -27.01 -5.34
CA ARG A 228 74.86 -27.23 -4.22
C ARG A 228 75.32 -26.52 -2.95
N MET A 229 76.61 -26.56 -2.63
CA MET A 229 77.18 -25.83 -1.49
C MET A 229 77.09 -24.31 -1.71
N SER A 230 77.34 -23.80 -2.92
CA SER A 230 77.17 -22.37 -3.22
C SER A 230 75.72 -21.92 -2.98
N LYS A 231 74.74 -22.72 -3.40
CA LYS A 231 73.32 -22.48 -3.10
C LYS A 231 73.07 -22.45 -1.58
N HIS A 232 73.60 -23.43 -0.86
CA HIS A 232 73.43 -23.57 0.59
C HIS A 232 74.14 -22.46 1.40
N LEU A 233 75.27 -21.94 0.92
CA LEU A 233 75.90 -20.74 1.48
C LEU A 233 75.02 -19.51 1.26
N GLY A 234 74.43 -19.33 0.07
CA GLY A 234 73.48 -18.26 -0.20
C GLY A 234 72.26 -18.28 0.74
N ASP A 235 71.72 -19.47 0.99
CA ASP A 235 70.65 -19.73 1.97
C ASP A 235 71.07 -19.33 3.41
N LEU A 236 72.27 -19.73 3.85
CA LEU A 236 72.78 -19.38 5.19
C LEU A 236 73.08 -17.88 5.32
N CYS A 237 73.62 -17.24 4.27
CA CYS A 237 73.83 -15.79 4.24
C CYS A 237 72.50 -15.02 4.42
N LEU A 238 71.41 -15.48 3.81
CA LEU A 238 70.08 -14.88 4.01
C LEU A 238 69.61 -14.97 5.47
N GLN A 239 69.79 -16.12 6.13
CA GLN A 239 69.45 -16.29 7.55
C GLN A 239 70.39 -15.53 8.50
N ALA A 240 71.65 -15.34 8.10
CA ALA A 240 72.65 -14.56 8.83
C ALA A 240 72.55 -13.03 8.61
N GLY A 241 71.57 -12.56 7.82
CA GLY A 241 71.36 -11.12 7.56
C GLY A 241 72.25 -10.50 6.48
N LEU A 242 72.90 -11.31 5.63
CA LEU A 242 73.87 -10.92 4.60
C LEU A 242 73.30 -11.07 3.16
N PRO A 243 72.39 -10.20 2.69
CA PRO A 243 71.75 -10.37 1.39
C PRO A 243 72.71 -10.19 0.20
N HIS A 244 73.71 -9.30 0.27
CA HIS A 244 74.62 -9.03 -0.85
C HIS A 244 75.57 -10.22 -1.09
N GLU A 245 76.14 -10.81 -0.04
CA GLU A 245 76.93 -12.06 -0.15
C GLU A 245 76.06 -13.22 -0.63
N GLY A 246 74.82 -13.32 -0.11
CA GLY A 246 73.85 -14.31 -0.56
C GLY A 246 73.59 -14.23 -2.07
N LEU A 247 73.42 -13.02 -2.62
CA LEU A 247 73.25 -12.79 -4.05
C LEU A 247 74.41 -13.36 -4.88
N THR A 248 75.65 -13.08 -4.47
CA THR A 248 76.88 -13.56 -5.14
C THR A 248 76.95 -15.08 -5.12
N HIS A 249 76.62 -15.70 -3.99
CA HIS A 249 76.57 -17.15 -3.85
C HIS A 249 75.49 -17.80 -4.73
N TYR A 250 74.29 -17.22 -4.81
CA TYR A 250 73.24 -17.73 -5.70
C TYR A 250 73.56 -17.58 -7.19
N ASN A 251 74.13 -16.45 -7.62
CA ASN A 251 74.57 -16.31 -9.02
C ASN A 251 75.60 -17.40 -9.40
N THR A 252 76.60 -17.59 -8.54
CA THR A 252 77.62 -18.65 -8.69
C THR A 252 76.97 -20.05 -8.75
N ALA A 253 75.98 -20.31 -7.89
CA ALA A 253 75.23 -21.56 -7.88
C ALA A 253 74.43 -21.77 -9.18
N VAL A 254 73.72 -20.74 -9.65
CA VAL A 254 72.92 -20.80 -10.89
C VAL A 254 73.79 -21.15 -12.10
N ASP A 255 74.96 -20.54 -12.25
CA ASP A 255 75.86 -20.82 -13.38
C ASP A 255 76.42 -22.25 -13.31
N VAL A 256 76.91 -22.67 -12.15
CA VAL A 256 77.47 -24.02 -11.96
C VAL A 256 76.41 -25.10 -12.18
N LEU A 257 75.24 -24.98 -11.53
CA LEU A 257 74.16 -25.98 -11.57
C LEU A 257 73.52 -26.08 -12.96
N ARG A 258 73.37 -24.94 -13.66
CA ARG A 258 72.93 -24.90 -15.07
C ARG A 258 73.90 -25.62 -15.98
N SER A 259 75.22 -25.48 -15.77
CA SER A 259 76.25 -26.15 -16.58
C SER A 259 76.27 -27.69 -16.46
N ILE A 260 75.64 -28.26 -15.42
CA ILE A 260 75.57 -29.71 -15.15
C ILE A 260 74.13 -30.26 -15.13
N THR A 261 73.15 -29.46 -15.58
CA THR A 261 71.72 -29.79 -15.65
C THR A 261 71.09 -30.36 -14.36
N ASP A 262 71.56 -29.91 -13.19
CA ASP A 262 70.98 -30.28 -11.89
C ASP A 262 69.70 -29.46 -11.63
N TRP A 263 68.59 -29.89 -12.25
CA TRP A 263 67.36 -29.10 -12.32
C TRP A 263 66.76 -28.77 -10.95
N LEU A 264 66.71 -29.73 -10.02
CA LEU A 264 66.13 -29.52 -8.69
C LEU A 264 66.85 -28.38 -7.95
N TRP A 265 68.18 -28.46 -7.89
CA TRP A 265 69.01 -27.48 -7.18
C TRP A 265 69.14 -26.16 -7.94
N LEU A 266 69.09 -26.18 -9.28
CA LEU A 266 68.96 -24.98 -10.09
C LEU A 266 67.65 -24.24 -9.79
N GLY A 267 66.53 -24.96 -9.66
CA GLY A 267 65.26 -24.38 -9.22
C GLY A 267 65.37 -23.74 -7.84
N GLY A 268 66.01 -24.43 -6.88
CA GLY A 268 66.31 -23.90 -5.55
C GLY A 268 67.19 -22.64 -5.56
N ALA A 269 68.19 -22.58 -6.44
CA ALA A 269 69.06 -21.42 -6.61
C ALA A 269 68.34 -20.24 -7.27
N LEU A 270 67.48 -20.49 -8.26
CA LEU A 270 66.64 -19.47 -8.91
C LEU A 270 65.58 -18.90 -7.96
N GLU A 271 64.97 -19.73 -7.11
CA GLU A 271 64.06 -19.28 -6.04
C GLU A 271 64.80 -18.40 -5.02
N GLY A 272 65.98 -18.83 -4.55
CA GLY A 272 66.82 -18.09 -3.62
C GLY A 272 67.30 -16.74 -4.18
N LEU A 273 67.85 -16.73 -5.40
CA LEU A 273 68.26 -15.51 -6.11
C LEU A 273 67.11 -14.49 -6.24
N SER A 274 65.92 -15.00 -6.54
CA SER A 274 64.69 -14.21 -6.60
C SER A 274 64.32 -13.64 -5.22
N ALA A 275 64.41 -14.46 -4.16
CA ALA A 275 64.12 -14.02 -2.80
C ALA A 275 65.08 -12.92 -2.32
N VAL A 276 66.39 -13.06 -2.51
CA VAL A 276 67.40 -12.02 -2.20
C VAL A 276 67.05 -10.72 -2.91
N SER A 277 66.76 -10.78 -4.21
CA SER A 277 66.54 -9.60 -5.03
C SER A 277 65.25 -8.86 -4.64
N ILE A 278 64.22 -9.58 -4.18
CA ILE A 278 62.98 -9.00 -3.63
C ILE A 278 63.25 -8.34 -2.27
N LEU A 279 64.11 -8.93 -1.43
CA LEU A 279 64.50 -8.35 -0.14
C LEU A 279 65.28 -7.03 -0.32
N LEU A 280 66.21 -6.99 -1.27
CA LEU A 280 66.96 -5.77 -1.61
C LEU A 280 66.05 -4.69 -2.21
N LEU A 281 65.21 -5.05 -3.20
CA LEU A 281 64.23 -4.14 -3.82
C LEU A 281 63.26 -3.51 -2.81
N ASN A 282 62.90 -4.23 -1.73
CA ASN A 282 62.01 -3.72 -0.71
C ASN A 282 62.72 -2.85 0.36
N LYS A 283 64.06 -2.93 0.49
CA LYS A 283 64.83 -2.01 1.34
C LYS A 283 65.03 -0.63 0.71
N GLU A 284 65.10 -0.54 -0.62
CA GLU A 284 65.31 0.73 -1.34
C GLU A 284 64.07 1.64 -1.42
N LYS A 285 62.87 1.16 -1.08
CA LYS A 285 61.67 2.02 -1.03
C LYS A 285 61.71 2.86 0.25
N PRO A 286 61.88 4.19 0.18
CA PRO A 286 61.80 5.03 1.37
C PRO A 286 60.37 5.00 1.92
N GLN A 287 60.23 5.06 3.24
CA GLN A 287 58.94 5.33 3.90
C GLN A 287 58.55 6.80 3.72
N THR A 288 58.30 7.22 2.48
CA THR A 288 57.76 8.56 2.16
C THR A 288 56.32 8.44 1.71
N THR A 289 55.42 8.78 2.61
CA THR A 289 53.99 9.03 2.39
C THR A 289 53.78 10.28 1.55
N VAL A 290 54.13 10.21 0.25
CA VAL A 290 53.73 11.25 -0.72
C VAL A 290 52.28 10.96 -1.15
N PRO A 291 51.34 11.90 -0.98
CA PRO A 291 49.95 11.67 -1.37
C PRO A 291 49.84 11.67 -2.90
N VAL A 292 49.60 10.49 -3.47
CA VAL A 292 49.26 10.37 -4.90
C VAL A 292 47.97 11.15 -5.16
N GLN A 293 48.06 12.23 -5.95
CA GLN A 293 46.89 12.97 -6.39
C GLN A 293 45.90 12.02 -7.09
N ARG A 294 44.71 11.89 -6.50
CA ARG A 294 43.60 11.15 -7.11
C ARG A 294 43.07 11.95 -8.29
N ASN A 295 43.40 11.52 -9.51
CA ASN A 295 42.64 11.93 -10.69
C ASN A 295 41.21 11.37 -10.56
N SER A 296 40.27 12.26 -10.29
CA SER A 296 38.85 11.97 -10.13
C SER A 296 38.17 11.83 -11.50
N SER A 297 38.03 10.61 -12.00
CA SER A 297 37.22 10.33 -13.20
C SER A 297 36.58 8.94 -13.17
N PHE A 298 35.60 8.76 -12.28
CA PHE A 298 34.58 7.72 -12.39
C PHE A 298 33.20 8.32 -12.05
N GLN A 299 32.48 8.75 -13.09
CA GLN A 299 31.02 8.83 -13.05
C GLN A 299 30.49 8.06 -14.24
N GLU A 300 29.75 7.00 -13.94
CA GLU A 300 29.30 6.01 -14.90
C GLU A 300 27.84 6.29 -15.28
N LYS A 301 27.61 6.91 -16.45
CA LYS A 301 26.30 6.97 -17.12
C LYS A 301 26.47 6.81 -18.63
N SER A 302 25.69 5.89 -19.20
CA SER A 302 25.69 5.43 -20.60
C SER A 302 25.07 6.44 -21.59
N PRO A 303 24.92 6.16 -22.91
CA PRO A 303 25.49 5.11 -23.77
C PRO A 303 26.00 5.61 -25.17
N ARG A 304 26.43 4.66 -26.03
CA ARG A 304 26.63 4.77 -27.51
C ARG A 304 27.80 5.63 -28.05
N SER A 305 28.81 4.97 -28.62
CA SER A 305 29.02 4.92 -30.10
C SER A 305 30.40 4.32 -30.42
N LEU A 306 30.47 3.44 -31.42
CA LEU A 306 31.72 2.83 -31.90
C LEU A 306 32.45 3.78 -32.86
N ARG A 307 33.72 4.09 -32.57
CA ARG A 307 34.73 4.48 -33.57
C ARG A 307 36.07 3.81 -33.25
N PRO A 308 36.79 3.27 -34.25
CA PRO A 308 38.08 2.63 -34.05
C PRO A 308 39.19 3.68 -33.95
N VAL A 309 40.14 3.50 -33.03
CA VAL A 309 41.39 4.28 -33.02
C VAL A 309 42.57 3.32 -32.81
N THR A 310 43.23 3.01 -33.92
CA THR A 310 44.58 2.47 -33.99
C THR A 310 45.59 3.49 -33.44
N ALA A 311 45.75 3.56 -32.11
CA ALA A 311 46.80 4.37 -31.45
C ALA A 311 47.07 3.95 -29.98
N ILE A 312 47.20 2.65 -29.69
CA ILE A 312 47.72 2.15 -28.39
C ILE A 312 48.75 1.04 -28.60
N ILE A 313 49.71 1.33 -29.50
CA ILE A 313 51.04 0.72 -29.53
C ILE A 313 52.01 1.90 -29.32
N GLU A 314 53.18 1.69 -28.73
CA GLU A 314 54.21 2.72 -28.42
C GLU A 314 54.05 3.56 -27.13
N ARG A 315 53.54 2.99 -26.02
CA ARG A 315 53.76 3.56 -24.66
C ARG A 315 54.15 2.55 -23.56
N THR A 316 54.84 1.47 -23.93
CA THR A 316 55.33 0.46 -22.96
C THR A 316 56.82 0.13 -23.09
N ILE A 317 57.59 0.92 -23.85
CA ILE A 317 59.05 0.81 -23.91
C ILE A 317 59.64 2.21 -23.76
N SER A 318 60.13 2.52 -22.56
CA SER A 318 61.09 3.60 -22.37
C SER A 318 61.89 3.39 -21.10
N LEU A 319 63.20 3.32 -21.30
CA LEU A 319 64.26 3.69 -20.36
C LEU A 319 64.59 2.69 -19.25
N THR A 320 65.19 1.59 -19.70
CA THR A 320 66.45 1.12 -19.12
C THR A 320 67.39 2.30 -18.84
N SER A 321 67.60 2.62 -17.55
CA SER A 321 68.84 3.26 -17.11
C SER A 321 69.74 2.14 -16.59
N VAL A 322 70.85 1.90 -17.27
CA VAL A 322 71.90 0.99 -16.80
C VAL A 322 72.69 1.73 -15.73
N ALA A 323 72.19 1.67 -14.50
CA ALA A 323 72.98 1.89 -13.29
C ALA A 323 73.29 0.53 -12.67
N ASN A 324 74.37 0.41 -11.90
CA ASN A 324 74.79 -0.82 -11.25
C ASN A 324 73.79 -1.24 -10.16
N THR A 325 72.68 -1.89 -10.53
CA THR A 325 71.72 -2.45 -9.56
C THR A 325 72.27 -3.74 -8.95
N GLU A 326 72.41 -3.76 -7.62
CA GLU A 326 72.86 -4.91 -6.83
C GLU A 326 71.79 -6.01 -6.69
N TYR A 327 70.82 -6.10 -7.61
CA TYR A 327 69.73 -7.07 -7.60
C TYR A 327 69.18 -7.28 -9.02
N ILE A 328 68.56 -8.44 -9.29
CA ILE A 328 68.02 -8.73 -10.63
C ILE A 328 66.68 -8.02 -10.92
N PRO A 329 66.39 -7.60 -12.16
CA PRO A 329 65.15 -6.89 -12.49
C PRO A 329 63.88 -7.71 -12.26
N VAL A 330 62.75 -7.04 -11.97
CA VAL A 330 61.43 -7.68 -11.73
C VAL A 330 60.99 -8.62 -12.86
N ALA A 331 61.34 -8.32 -14.11
CA ALA A 331 61.06 -9.21 -15.25
C ALA A 331 61.84 -10.53 -15.18
N GLU A 332 63.08 -10.49 -14.71
CA GLU A 332 63.92 -11.68 -14.51
C GLU A 332 63.50 -12.46 -13.27
N ILE A 333 63.10 -11.80 -12.18
CA ILE A 333 62.50 -12.44 -11.00
C ILE A 333 61.28 -13.29 -11.41
N LYS A 334 60.39 -12.75 -12.27
CA LYS A 334 59.24 -13.51 -12.80
C LYS A 334 59.67 -14.70 -13.66
N ARG A 335 60.72 -14.57 -14.49
CA ARG A 335 61.26 -15.67 -15.29
C ARG A 335 61.84 -16.76 -14.37
N ASN A 336 62.66 -16.38 -13.41
CA ASN A 336 63.31 -17.30 -12.47
C ASN A 336 62.28 -18.09 -11.64
N TYR A 337 61.17 -17.48 -11.20
CA TYR A 337 60.08 -18.23 -10.57
C TYR A 337 59.39 -19.22 -11.53
N ARG A 338 59.14 -18.84 -12.80
CA ARG A 338 58.58 -19.76 -13.81
C ARG A 338 59.53 -20.93 -14.07
N ASP A 339 60.81 -20.64 -14.28
CA ASP A 339 61.84 -21.64 -14.52
C ASP A 339 62.00 -22.58 -13.31
N ALA A 340 62.02 -22.05 -12.08
CA ALA A 340 62.07 -22.83 -10.85
C ALA A 340 60.86 -23.77 -10.69
N ILE A 341 59.64 -23.29 -10.94
CA ILE A 341 58.42 -24.13 -10.90
C ILE A 341 58.50 -25.25 -11.95
N ILE A 342 58.91 -24.94 -13.18
CA ILE A 342 59.13 -25.93 -14.27
C ILE A 342 60.25 -26.93 -13.92
N HIS A 343 61.22 -26.53 -13.09
CA HIS A 343 62.28 -27.43 -12.63
C HIS A 343 61.81 -28.34 -11.50
N TYR A 344 60.99 -27.83 -10.56
CA TYR A 344 60.37 -28.62 -9.50
C TYR A 344 59.37 -29.64 -10.05
N SER A 345 58.56 -29.26 -11.05
CA SER A 345 57.55 -30.14 -11.67
C SER A 345 58.13 -31.37 -12.40
N LYS A 346 59.46 -31.45 -12.56
CA LYS A 346 60.16 -32.64 -13.09
C LYS A 346 60.28 -33.76 -12.04
N TYR A 347 60.06 -33.47 -10.76
CA TYR A 347 60.31 -34.40 -9.65
C TYR A 347 59.01 -34.63 -8.86
N GLN A 348 58.44 -35.83 -8.97
CA GLN A 348 57.17 -36.17 -8.31
C GLN A 348 57.19 -35.92 -6.79
N ASN A 349 58.31 -36.20 -6.13
CA ASN A 349 58.49 -36.02 -4.68
C ASN A 349 58.73 -34.55 -4.27
N ALA A 350 58.89 -33.62 -5.22
CA ALA A 350 59.07 -32.20 -4.96
C ALA A 350 57.79 -31.36 -5.17
N GLY A 351 56.64 -31.98 -5.45
CA GLY A 351 55.39 -31.25 -5.77
C GLY A 351 54.90 -30.32 -4.65
N PHE A 352 55.29 -30.54 -3.39
CA PHE A 352 54.98 -29.58 -2.31
C PHE A 352 55.88 -28.34 -2.36
N ILE A 353 57.16 -28.48 -2.73
CA ILE A 353 58.06 -27.35 -3.04
C ILE A 353 57.51 -26.57 -4.23
N GLU A 354 57.08 -27.26 -5.30
CA GLU A 354 56.43 -26.66 -6.47
C GLU A 354 55.18 -25.86 -6.09
N THR A 355 54.34 -26.43 -5.23
CA THR A 355 53.14 -25.78 -4.70
C THR A 355 53.49 -24.50 -3.96
N GLU A 356 54.41 -24.56 -2.99
CA GLU A 356 54.84 -23.37 -2.24
C GLU A 356 55.50 -22.31 -3.12
N ALA A 357 56.31 -22.71 -4.10
CA ALA A 357 56.93 -21.80 -5.07
C ALA A 357 55.86 -21.05 -5.88
N CYS A 358 54.79 -21.72 -6.28
CA CYS A 358 53.64 -21.07 -6.90
C CYS A 358 52.95 -20.07 -5.96
N PHE A 359 52.77 -20.39 -4.67
CA PHE A 359 52.21 -19.46 -3.68
C PHE A 359 53.11 -18.24 -3.42
N LYS A 360 54.43 -18.44 -3.29
CA LYS A 360 55.44 -17.37 -3.17
C LYS A 360 55.42 -16.46 -4.41
N ALA A 361 55.46 -17.03 -5.62
CA ALA A 361 55.39 -16.30 -6.88
C ALA A 361 54.06 -15.53 -7.05
N ALA A 362 52.93 -16.12 -6.64
CA ALA A 362 51.63 -15.45 -6.67
C ALA A 362 51.55 -14.26 -5.71
N ARG A 363 52.12 -14.37 -4.49
CA ARG A 363 52.24 -13.26 -3.52
C ARG A 363 53.10 -12.12 -4.06
N PHE A 364 54.27 -12.42 -4.64
CA PHE A 364 55.09 -11.40 -5.30
C PHE A 364 54.35 -10.73 -6.47
N ALA A 365 53.68 -11.51 -7.32
CA ALA A 365 52.92 -10.96 -8.43
C ALA A 365 51.75 -10.06 -7.95
N LEU A 366 51.14 -10.36 -6.80
CA LEU A 366 50.15 -9.48 -6.13
C LEU A 366 50.79 -8.16 -5.67
N GLU A 367 51.94 -8.21 -5.00
CA GLU A 367 52.69 -7.00 -4.55
C GLU A 367 53.08 -6.10 -5.73
N GLN A 368 53.47 -6.69 -6.86
CA GLN A 368 53.77 -6.01 -8.11
C GLN A 368 52.50 -5.65 -8.93
N LYS A 369 51.29 -5.85 -8.38
CA LYS A 369 49.98 -5.58 -9.02
C LYS A 369 49.75 -6.31 -10.35
N CYS A 370 50.47 -7.41 -10.59
CA CYS A 370 50.46 -8.21 -11.81
C CYS A 370 49.45 -9.36 -11.70
N VAL A 371 48.16 -9.01 -11.70
CA VAL A 371 47.03 -9.94 -11.44
C VAL A 371 47.00 -11.18 -12.34
N LEU A 372 47.38 -11.04 -13.62
CA LEU A 372 47.41 -12.16 -14.57
C LEU A 372 48.51 -13.19 -14.25
N ASP A 373 49.71 -12.72 -13.91
CA ASP A 373 50.81 -13.61 -13.47
C ASP A 373 50.44 -14.34 -12.18
N ALA A 374 49.89 -13.61 -11.20
CA ALA A 374 49.44 -14.19 -9.94
C ALA A 374 48.38 -15.29 -10.16
N HIS A 375 47.38 -15.04 -11.02
CA HIS A 375 46.41 -16.08 -11.37
C HIS A 375 47.06 -17.29 -12.05
N HIS A 376 48.00 -17.09 -12.98
CA HIS A 376 48.67 -18.19 -13.67
C HIS A 376 49.39 -19.13 -12.68
N TYR A 377 50.15 -18.58 -11.73
CA TYR A 377 50.79 -19.38 -10.68
C TYR A 377 49.76 -20.13 -9.80
N LEU A 378 48.66 -19.48 -9.40
CA LEU A 378 47.58 -20.13 -8.63
C LEU A 378 46.80 -21.18 -9.41
N GLN A 379 46.81 -21.13 -10.76
CA GLN A 379 46.23 -22.16 -11.60
C GLN A 379 47.14 -23.40 -11.67
N GLY A 380 48.46 -23.20 -11.68
CA GLY A 380 49.45 -24.28 -11.57
C GLY A 380 49.23 -25.16 -10.34
N VAL A 381 49.02 -24.56 -9.16
CA VAL A 381 48.74 -25.26 -7.88
C VAL A 381 47.63 -26.32 -7.97
N ILE A 382 46.63 -26.12 -8.84
CA ILE A 382 45.48 -27.02 -9.01
C ILE A 382 45.89 -28.28 -9.79
N GLN A 383 46.87 -28.15 -10.69
CA GLN A 383 47.37 -29.23 -11.54
C GLN A 383 48.35 -30.14 -10.79
N ILE A 384 48.97 -29.66 -9.71
CA ILE A 384 49.91 -30.43 -8.89
C ILE A 384 49.14 -31.52 -8.11
N ASN A 385 49.40 -32.78 -8.47
CA ASN A 385 48.81 -33.93 -7.83
C ASN A 385 49.62 -34.36 -6.59
N LEU A 386 49.12 -34.00 -5.41
CA LEU A 386 49.71 -34.37 -4.13
C LEU A 386 48.78 -35.31 -3.35
N VAL A 387 49.38 -36.32 -2.72
CA VAL A 387 48.70 -37.17 -1.73
C VAL A 387 48.65 -36.37 -0.43
N LEU A 388 47.51 -35.72 -0.20
CA LEU A 388 47.24 -34.86 0.96
C LEU A 388 46.17 -35.51 1.86
N SER A 389 46.17 -35.20 3.16
CA SER A 389 45.02 -35.46 4.05
C SER A 389 43.78 -34.65 3.60
N GLU A 390 42.59 -34.86 4.19
CA GLU A 390 41.44 -33.96 3.88
C GLU A 390 41.64 -32.56 4.51
N GLU A 391 42.28 -32.46 5.67
CA GLU A 391 42.64 -31.20 6.32
C GLU A 391 43.61 -30.37 5.46
N GLU A 392 44.70 -30.97 4.97
CA GLU A 392 45.64 -30.29 4.05
C GLU A 392 44.96 -29.83 2.75
N LYS A 393 43.99 -30.60 2.24
CA LYS A 393 43.19 -30.19 1.08
C LYS A 393 42.33 -28.98 1.41
N ILE A 394 41.72 -28.92 2.59
CA ILE A 394 40.98 -27.75 3.09
C ILE A 394 41.92 -26.54 3.19
N CYS A 395 43.07 -26.67 3.86
CA CYS A 395 44.07 -25.60 3.98
C CYS A 395 44.56 -25.08 2.61
N ARG A 396 44.76 -25.97 1.63
CA ARG A 396 45.07 -25.59 0.23
C ARG A 396 43.97 -24.75 -0.40
N LEU A 397 42.71 -25.19 -0.25
CA LEU A 397 41.54 -24.52 -0.83
C LEU A 397 41.29 -23.15 -0.18
N LEU A 398 41.43 -23.04 1.15
CA LEU A 398 41.31 -21.77 1.86
C LEU A 398 42.44 -20.80 1.48
N SER A 399 43.67 -21.28 1.32
CA SER A 399 44.80 -20.47 0.86
C SER A 399 44.60 -19.94 -0.57
N LEU A 400 44.09 -20.78 -1.48
CA LEU A 400 43.66 -20.35 -2.82
C LEU A 400 42.53 -19.32 -2.74
N ALA A 401 41.52 -19.55 -1.89
CA ALA A 401 40.39 -18.64 -1.73
C ALA A 401 40.81 -17.25 -1.26
N THR A 402 41.73 -17.18 -0.28
CA THR A 402 42.27 -15.93 0.25
C THR A 402 43.04 -15.14 -0.81
N LEU A 403 43.95 -15.80 -1.54
CA LEU A 403 44.70 -15.11 -2.60
C LEU A 403 43.80 -14.69 -3.77
N TYR A 404 42.84 -15.51 -4.20
CA TYR A 404 41.86 -15.07 -5.21
C TYR A 404 40.97 -13.91 -4.73
N SER A 405 40.70 -13.79 -3.42
CA SER A 405 40.03 -12.62 -2.87
C SER A 405 40.92 -11.38 -2.94
N SER A 406 42.21 -11.50 -2.60
CA SER A 406 43.17 -10.38 -2.69
C SER A 406 43.39 -9.89 -4.13
N LEU A 407 43.22 -10.77 -5.12
CA LEU A 407 43.25 -10.44 -6.55
C LEU A 407 41.95 -9.80 -7.07
N GLY A 408 40.91 -9.67 -6.22
CA GLY A 408 39.57 -9.21 -6.62
C GLY A 408 38.75 -10.25 -7.42
N PHE A 409 39.22 -11.49 -7.53
CA PHE A 409 38.53 -12.57 -8.25
C PHE A 409 37.50 -13.27 -7.34
N ASN A 410 36.56 -12.49 -6.83
CA ASN A 410 35.60 -12.88 -5.78
C ASN A 410 34.82 -14.17 -6.11
N ARG A 411 34.46 -14.41 -7.38
CA ARG A 411 33.79 -15.66 -7.80
C ARG A 411 34.68 -16.90 -7.65
N LYS A 412 35.98 -16.79 -7.93
CA LYS A 412 36.95 -17.88 -7.72
C LYS A 412 37.17 -18.10 -6.23
N SER A 413 37.31 -17.01 -5.45
CA SER A 413 37.39 -17.10 -3.98
C SER A 413 36.19 -17.86 -3.40
N ALA A 414 34.97 -17.45 -3.73
CA ALA A 414 33.73 -18.12 -3.29
C ALA A 414 33.65 -19.59 -3.72
N PHE A 415 34.06 -19.92 -4.95
CA PHE A 415 34.14 -21.32 -5.41
C PHE A 415 35.07 -22.16 -4.53
N TYR A 416 36.26 -21.67 -4.19
CA TYR A 416 37.19 -22.40 -3.31
C TYR A 416 36.71 -22.45 -1.86
N LYS A 417 36.04 -21.41 -1.34
CA LYS A 417 35.38 -21.46 -0.01
C LYS A 417 34.28 -22.52 0.04
N ARG A 418 33.39 -22.57 -0.95
CA ARG A 418 32.34 -23.61 -1.04
C ARG A 418 32.93 -25.01 -1.22
N LEU A 419 34.00 -25.15 -2.00
CA LEU A 419 34.68 -26.44 -2.15
C LEU A 419 35.37 -26.87 -0.84
N ALA A 420 35.94 -25.95 -0.06
CA ALA A 420 36.45 -26.23 1.28
C ALA A 420 35.32 -26.60 2.26
N ALA A 421 34.20 -25.88 2.25
CA ALA A 421 33.01 -26.20 3.06
C ALA A 421 32.54 -27.64 2.84
N THR A 422 32.39 -28.08 1.59
CA THR A 422 32.00 -29.47 1.28
C THR A 422 33.04 -30.52 1.67
N ARG A 423 34.29 -30.12 1.94
CA ARG A 423 35.37 -31.02 2.40
C ARG A 423 35.32 -31.25 3.91
N TYR A 424 35.00 -30.22 4.70
CA TYR A 424 34.75 -30.38 6.14
C TYR A 424 33.68 -31.44 6.42
N VAL A 425 32.66 -31.56 5.57
CA VAL A 425 31.55 -32.52 5.74
C VAL A 425 31.64 -33.73 4.80
N SER A 426 32.81 -33.98 4.21
CA SER A 426 33.02 -35.14 3.34
C SER A 426 33.03 -36.43 4.16
N ALA A 427 32.45 -37.51 3.63
CA ALA A 427 32.54 -38.86 4.24
C ALA A 427 33.98 -39.42 4.32
N ARG A 428 34.98 -38.73 3.76
CA ARG A 428 36.41 -39.04 3.89
C ARG A 428 37.11 -38.28 5.02
N ASN A 429 36.45 -37.29 5.61
CA ASN A 429 36.96 -36.55 6.75
C ASN A 429 36.46 -37.24 8.04
N PRO A 430 37.34 -37.75 8.93
CA PRO A 430 36.91 -38.36 10.19
C PRO A 430 36.33 -37.35 11.18
N MET A 431 36.74 -36.08 11.11
CA MET A 431 36.31 -35.00 12.01
C MET A 431 35.39 -34.03 11.26
N THR A 432 34.12 -34.41 11.05
CA THR A 432 33.20 -33.60 10.25
C THR A 432 32.71 -32.35 10.98
N ASP A 433 32.90 -31.17 10.37
CA ASP A 433 32.49 -29.88 10.94
C ASP A 433 31.40 -29.20 10.09
N TRP A 434 30.18 -29.14 10.62
CA TRP A 434 29.05 -28.46 9.98
C TRP A 434 29.01 -26.95 10.24
N GLY A 435 29.66 -26.46 11.30
CA GLY A 435 29.76 -25.04 11.63
C GLY A 435 30.67 -24.30 10.65
N GLN A 436 31.90 -24.80 10.46
CA GLN A 436 32.83 -24.29 9.44
C GLN A 436 32.27 -24.43 8.03
N CYS A 437 31.56 -25.52 7.73
CA CYS A 437 30.85 -25.70 6.47
C CYS A 437 29.82 -24.58 6.23
N TYR A 438 28.95 -24.30 7.21
CA TYR A 438 27.97 -23.23 7.13
C TYR A 438 28.63 -21.83 7.00
N GLN A 439 29.62 -21.53 7.84
CA GLN A 439 30.31 -20.24 7.85
C GLN A 439 31.01 -19.95 6.51
N LEU A 440 31.72 -20.94 5.94
CA LEU A 440 32.38 -20.81 4.64
C LEU A 440 31.40 -20.69 3.47
N MET A 441 30.23 -21.36 3.54
CA MET A 441 29.15 -21.14 2.57
C MET A 441 28.58 -19.73 2.66
N LEU A 442 28.33 -19.22 3.87
CA LEU A 442 27.84 -17.86 4.11
C LEU A 442 28.82 -16.81 3.55
N GLN A 443 30.13 -16.98 3.81
CA GLN A 443 31.20 -16.14 3.23
C GLN A 443 31.34 -16.27 1.70
N SER A 444 30.76 -17.29 1.06
CA SER A 444 30.83 -17.47 -0.40
C SER A 444 29.72 -16.70 -1.16
N LEU A 445 28.63 -16.33 -0.48
CA LEU A 445 27.44 -15.75 -1.12
C LEU A 445 27.74 -14.51 -1.99
N ALA A 446 28.51 -13.56 -1.46
CA ALA A 446 28.87 -12.33 -2.17
C ALA A 446 29.61 -12.58 -3.50
N GLY A 447 30.48 -13.60 -3.56
CA GLY A 447 31.17 -14.00 -4.80
C GLY A 447 30.26 -14.67 -5.84
N HIS A 448 29.06 -15.11 -5.43
CA HIS A 448 27.99 -15.60 -6.28
C HIS A 448 26.91 -14.54 -6.57
N ARG A 449 27.15 -13.28 -6.18
CA ARG A 449 26.16 -12.17 -6.21
C ARG A 449 24.87 -12.52 -5.46
N LEU A 450 25.01 -13.19 -4.32
CA LEU A 450 23.95 -13.41 -3.35
C LEU A 450 24.16 -12.54 -2.11
N THR A 451 23.09 -11.93 -1.64
CA THR A 451 22.91 -11.48 -0.27
C THR A 451 21.74 -12.26 0.34
N LEU A 452 21.50 -12.10 1.64
CA LEU A 452 20.35 -12.71 2.34
C LEU A 452 19.25 -11.69 2.65
N ASP A 453 19.31 -10.49 2.05
CA ASP A 453 18.25 -9.49 2.14
C ASP A 453 17.34 -9.59 0.91
N PRO A 454 16.03 -9.87 1.06
CA PRO A 454 15.10 -9.87 -0.06
C PRO A 454 15.03 -8.54 -0.82
N ALA A 455 15.35 -7.41 -0.19
CA ALA A 455 15.30 -6.08 -0.81
C ALA A 455 16.37 -5.86 -1.89
N ASP A 456 17.51 -6.57 -1.82
CA ASP A 456 18.62 -6.48 -2.78
C ASP A 456 18.30 -7.13 -4.15
N PHE A 457 17.16 -7.83 -4.26
CA PHE A 457 16.77 -8.61 -5.45
C PHE A 457 15.56 -7.98 -6.17
N PRO A 458 15.74 -6.84 -6.87
CA PRO A 458 14.67 -6.25 -7.67
C PRO A 458 14.28 -7.20 -8.81
N GLN A 459 12.97 -7.40 -8.96
CA GLN A 459 12.35 -8.44 -9.79
C GLN A 459 12.70 -8.39 -11.29
N ASP A 460 13.26 -7.28 -11.78
CA ASP A 460 13.54 -7.02 -13.20
C ASP A 460 15.04 -7.11 -13.56
N ARG A 461 15.91 -7.52 -12.62
CA ARG A 461 17.37 -7.63 -12.88
C ARG A 461 17.89 -9.05 -12.67
N LEU A 462 18.44 -9.62 -13.73
CA LEU A 462 19.27 -10.83 -13.67
C LEU A 462 20.59 -10.53 -12.95
N SER A 463 20.63 -10.78 -11.64
CA SER A 463 21.84 -10.63 -10.82
C SER A 463 22.49 -11.99 -10.58
N GLY A 464 23.57 -12.29 -11.30
CA GLY A 464 24.38 -13.51 -11.11
C GLY A 464 23.92 -14.70 -11.96
N TRP A 465 23.91 -15.90 -11.36
CA TRP A 465 23.67 -17.17 -12.07
C TRP A 465 22.60 -18.00 -11.34
N PRO A 466 21.31 -17.86 -11.68
CA PRO A 466 20.20 -18.43 -10.89
C PRO A 466 20.33 -19.92 -10.56
N SER A 467 20.74 -20.77 -11.51
CA SER A 467 20.92 -22.20 -11.26
C SER A 467 21.99 -22.50 -10.20
N LEU A 468 23.11 -21.76 -10.21
CA LEU A 468 24.15 -21.86 -9.19
C LEU A 468 23.66 -21.28 -7.86
N GLN A 469 22.91 -20.18 -7.90
CA GLN A 469 22.37 -19.51 -6.72
C GLN A 469 21.36 -20.37 -5.97
N LYS A 470 20.40 -21.00 -6.67
CA LYS A 470 19.50 -22.02 -6.12
C LYS A 470 20.29 -23.13 -5.42
N GLN A 471 21.35 -23.63 -6.04
CA GLN A 471 22.18 -24.69 -5.47
C GLN A 471 22.92 -24.24 -4.19
N VAL A 472 23.52 -23.05 -4.19
CA VAL A 472 24.25 -22.52 -3.01
C VAL A 472 23.28 -22.27 -1.84
N LEU A 473 22.09 -21.73 -2.10
CA LEU A 473 21.07 -21.54 -1.08
C LEU A 473 20.54 -22.89 -0.55
N HIS A 474 20.36 -23.89 -1.41
CA HIS A 474 19.99 -25.24 -0.99
C HIS A 474 21.08 -25.90 -0.12
N ASP A 475 22.36 -25.80 -0.51
CA ASP A 475 23.48 -26.28 0.30
C ASP A 475 23.49 -25.61 1.69
N LEU A 476 23.18 -24.31 1.76
CA LEU A 476 23.09 -23.55 3.01
C LEU A 476 21.92 -24.02 3.90
N VAL A 477 20.77 -24.38 3.31
CA VAL A 477 19.64 -25.03 4.03
C VAL A 477 20.08 -26.39 4.58
N VAL A 478 20.79 -27.20 3.80
CA VAL A 478 21.30 -28.51 4.24
C VAL A 478 22.31 -28.37 5.38
N ALA A 479 23.25 -27.42 5.27
CA ALA A 479 24.22 -27.13 6.32
C ALA A 479 23.53 -26.68 7.63
N ALA A 480 22.57 -25.77 7.55
CA ALA A 480 21.79 -25.32 8.72
C ALA A 480 21.00 -26.46 9.39
N LYS A 481 20.36 -27.34 8.60
CA LYS A 481 19.67 -28.54 9.13
C LYS A 481 20.64 -29.48 9.87
N ARG A 482 21.84 -29.67 9.32
CA ARG A 482 22.85 -30.59 9.88
C ARG A 482 23.58 -30.02 11.10
N LEU A 483 23.66 -28.68 11.21
CA LEU A 483 24.08 -27.97 12.42
C LEU A 483 23.05 -28.08 13.56
N GLY A 484 21.83 -28.58 13.30
CA GLY A 484 20.74 -28.66 14.27
C GLY A 484 19.96 -27.36 14.46
N ASN A 485 20.29 -26.29 13.72
CA ASN A 485 19.58 -25.01 13.81
C ASN A 485 18.44 -24.95 12.77
N SER A 486 17.29 -25.52 13.14
CA SER A 486 16.09 -25.57 12.30
C SER A 486 15.54 -24.18 11.96
N GLY A 487 15.71 -23.18 12.83
CA GLY A 487 15.28 -21.79 12.57
C GLY A 487 16.04 -21.16 11.40
N LEU A 488 17.36 -21.35 11.34
CA LEU A 488 18.18 -20.93 10.20
C LEU A 488 17.83 -21.69 8.91
N ALA A 489 17.57 -23.00 9.02
CA ALA A 489 17.16 -23.80 7.88
C ALA A 489 15.80 -23.33 7.32
N THR A 490 14.83 -23.02 8.18
CA THR A 490 13.54 -22.43 7.78
C THR A 490 13.77 -21.08 7.11
N ARG A 491 14.54 -20.17 7.73
CA ARG A 491 14.86 -18.84 7.17
C ARG A 491 15.44 -18.92 5.75
N HIS A 492 16.47 -19.75 5.55
CA HIS A 492 17.12 -19.91 4.24
C HIS A 492 16.20 -20.56 3.20
N MET A 493 15.32 -21.47 3.63
CA MET A 493 14.35 -22.10 2.74
C MET A 493 13.23 -21.14 2.32
N THR A 494 12.73 -20.32 3.25
CA THR A 494 11.80 -19.21 2.96
C THR A 494 12.44 -18.20 1.99
N PHE A 495 13.69 -17.81 2.23
CA PHE A 495 14.43 -16.91 1.35
C PHE A 495 14.60 -17.48 -0.07
N LEU A 496 15.03 -18.75 -0.17
CA LEU A 496 15.16 -19.47 -1.44
C LEU A 496 13.82 -19.49 -2.20
N LEU A 497 12.72 -19.86 -1.54
CA LEU A 497 11.40 -19.95 -2.16
C LEU A 497 10.89 -18.58 -2.62
N GLN A 498 11.10 -17.53 -1.82
CA GLN A 498 10.66 -16.18 -2.14
C GLN A 498 11.48 -15.54 -3.27
N VAL A 499 12.81 -15.55 -3.17
CA VAL A 499 13.68 -14.76 -4.06
C VAL A 499 13.97 -15.48 -5.38
N MET A 500 14.06 -16.81 -5.36
CA MET A 500 14.33 -17.61 -6.58
C MET A 500 13.05 -18.07 -7.31
N TRP A 501 11.85 -17.69 -6.84
CA TRP A 501 10.55 -18.11 -7.39
C TRP A 501 10.46 -18.05 -8.92
N ARG A 502 10.81 -16.89 -9.53
CA ARG A 502 10.78 -16.70 -11.00
C ARG A 502 11.83 -17.52 -11.77
N HIS A 503 12.82 -18.08 -11.08
CA HIS A 503 13.89 -18.90 -11.63
C HIS A 503 13.70 -20.40 -11.35
N MET A 504 12.52 -20.78 -10.84
CA MET A 504 12.12 -22.15 -10.58
C MET A 504 11.05 -22.61 -11.57
N GLY A 505 11.12 -23.87 -11.98
CA GLY A 505 10.04 -24.53 -12.72
C GLY A 505 8.91 -25.02 -11.79
N PRO A 506 7.72 -25.36 -12.33
CA PRO A 506 6.57 -25.80 -11.52
C PRO A 506 6.86 -26.99 -10.60
N SER A 507 7.68 -27.94 -11.05
CA SER A 507 8.13 -29.07 -10.22
C SER A 507 9.02 -28.63 -9.05
N GLU A 508 9.96 -27.72 -9.31
CA GLU A 508 10.82 -27.14 -8.27
C GLU A 508 10.02 -26.29 -7.27
N HIS A 509 8.94 -25.62 -7.70
CA HIS A 509 8.02 -24.90 -6.79
C HIS A 509 7.36 -25.85 -5.78
N VAL A 510 6.84 -26.98 -6.26
CA VAL A 510 6.22 -28.01 -5.40
C VAL A 510 7.25 -28.63 -4.46
N GLU A 511 8.42 -28.98 -4.97
CA GLU A 511 9.51 -29.54 -4.17
C GLU A 511 9.96 -28.55 -3.09
N ALA A 512 10.15 -27.28 -3.43
CA ALA A 512 10.57 -26.24 -2.50
C ALA A 512 9.48 -25.91 -1.46
N ALA A 513 8.20 -25.91 -1.83
CA ALA A 513 7.09 -25.76 -0.87
C ALA A 513 7.02 -26.95 0.12
N ASN A 514 7.22 -28.18 -0.35
CA ASN A 514 7.26 -29.38 0.49
C ASN A 514 8.51 -29.43 1.39
N ASN A 515 9.67 -29.05 0.86
CA ASN A 515 10.90 -28.91 1.63
C ASN A 515 10.75 -27.85 2.73
N LEU A 516 10.08 -26.73 2.46
CA LEU A 516 9.76 -25.71 3.46
C LEU A 516 8.85 -26.26 4.57
N ARG A 517 7.70 -26.88 4.21
CA ARG A 517 6.78 -27.54 5.16
C ARG A 517 7.51 -28.50 6.10
N HIS A 518 8.48 -29.26 5.59
CA HIS A 518 9.27 -30.19 6.39
C HIS A 518 10.23 -29.49 7.36
N VAL A 519 10.82 -28.34 7.03
CA VAL A 519 11.66 -27.59 7.97
C VAL A 519 10.82 -26.89 9.03
N THR A 520 9.70 -26.28 8.61
CA THR A 520 8.82 -25.54 9.51
C THR A 520 8.15 -26.42 10.56
N ALA A 521 7.96 -27.71 10.27
CA ALA A 521 7.50 -28.70 11.24
C ALA A 521 8.45 -28.88 12.44
N GLN A 522 9.72 -28.46 12.33
CA GLN A 522 10.67 -28.42 13.44
C GLN A 522 10.74 -27.04 14.10
N CYS A 523 10.64 -25.96 13.32
CA CYS A 523 10.69 -24.59 13.80
C CYS A 523 9.95 -23.64 12.84
N GLU A 524 8.85 -23.04 13.31
CA GLU A 524 8.06 -22.08 12.54
C GLU A 524 8.88 -20.87 12.07
N GLY A 525 8.61 -20.39 10.85
CA GLY A 525 9.24 -19.18 10.33
C GLY A 525 8.63 -17.91 10.94
N ALA A 526 9.44 -17.06 11.56
CA ALA A 526 9.01 -15.76 12.07
C ALA A 526 9.39 -14.60 11.12
N PRO A 527 8.64 -13.48 11.07
CA PRO A 527 8.95 -12.32 10.22
C PRO A 527 9.95 -11.34 10.86
N VAL A 528 10.89 -11.85 11.67
CA VAL A 528 11.87 -11.07 12.45
C VAL A 528 13.30 -11.50 12.07
N PRO A 529 14.29 -10.59 11.95
CA PRO A 529 15.69 -10.97 11.69
C PRO A 529 16.22 -11.98 12.72
N LEU A 530 17.11 -12.86 12.28
CA LEU A 530 17.83 -13.79 13.17
C LEU A 530 19.24 -13.27 13.42
N VAL A 531 19.73 -13.38 14.64
CA VAL A 531 21.11 -13.01 15.01
C VAL A 531 21.90 -14.29 15.26
N LEU A 532 23.05 -14.43 14.60
CA LEU A 532 23.99 -15.53 14.82
C LEU A 532 24.89 -15.24 16.03
N GLU A 533 25.54 -16.29 16.55
CA GLU A 533 26.46 -16.20 17.69
C GLU A 533 27.70 -15.33 17.41
N ASP A 534 28.09 -15.20 16.14
CA ASP A 534 29.15 -14.28 15.67
C ASP A 534 28.68 -12.82 15.51
N GLY A 535 27.43 -12.53 15.88
CA GLY A 535 26.80 -11.21 15.76
C GLY A 535 26.27 -10.89 14.36
N GLN A 536 26.41 -11.77 13.37
CA GLN A 536 25.88 -11.51 12.03
C GLN A 536 24.35 -11.62 12.02
N VAL A 537 23.69 -10.57 11.53
CA VAL A 537 22.22 -10.52 11.39
C VAL A 537 21.79 -11.04 10.02
N ILE A 538 20.89 -12.02 10.00
CA ILE A 538 20.21 -12.52 8.82
C ILE A 538 18.83 -11.85 8.73
N PRO A 539 18.53 -11.10 7.65
CA PRO A 539 17.25 -10.39 7.49
C PRO A 539 16.02 -11.31 7.58
N ALA A 540 14.87 -10.70 7.86
CA ALA A 540 13.59 -11.41 7.75
C ALA A 540 13.27 -11.74 6.28
N ALA A 541 12.68 -12.91 6.05
CA ALA A 541 12.18 -13.34 4.75
C ALA A 541 10.68 -13.66 4.88
N ASN A 542 9.85 -13.04 4.03
CA ASN A 542 8.40 -13.17 3.99
C ASN A 542 7.98 -13.84 2.67
N LEU A 543 6.94 -14.67 2.69
CA LEU A 543 6.34 -15.24 1.48
C LEU A 543 5.37 -14.23 0.85
N LEU A 544 5.79 -13.55 -0.22
CA LEU A 544 4.96 -12.62 -1.00
C LEU A 544 4.43 -13.25 -2.30
N ASN A 545 5.01 -14.39 -2.72
CA ASN A 545 4.60 -15.14 -3.91
C ASN A 545 3.65 -16.32 -3.61
N ILE A 546 3.50 -16.73 -2.34
CA ILE A 546 2.66 -17.87 -1.92
C ILE A 546 2.03 -17.57 -0.54
N PRO A 547 0.74 -17.22 -0.46
CA PRO A 547 -0.13 -16.85 -1.58
C PRO A 547 0.37 -15.56 -2.25
N GLN A 548 0.05 -15.38 -3.53
CA GLN A 548 0.35 -14.13 -4.24
C GLN A 548 -0.86 -13.19 -4.13
N ALA A 549 -0.64 -11.92 -3.83
CA ALA A 549 -1.70 -10.90 -3.85
C ALA A 549 -1.87 -10.31 -5.26
N GLU A 550 -3.11 -10.30 -5.74
CA GLU A 550 -3.50 -9.71 -7.02
C GLU A 550 -4.11 -8.31 -6.86
N ASN A 551 -4.80 -8.06 -5.73
CA ASN A 551 -5.45 -6.79 -5.44
C ASN A 551 -5.54 -6.54 -3.91
N PHE A 552 -5.54 -5.28 -3.50
CA PHE A 552 -5.74 -4.85 -2.12
C PHE A 552 -6.51 -3.54 -2.11
N THR A 553 -7.77 -3.59 -1.67
CA THR A 553 -8.67 -2.43 -1.63
C THR A 553 -9.22 -2.22 -0.22
N VAL A 554 -8.86 -1.09 0.38
CA VAL A 554 -9.55 -0.59 1.57
C VAL A 554 -11.00 -0.28 1.18
N GLN A 555 -11.97 -0.73 1.98
CA GLN A 555 -13.38 -0.48 1.71
C GLN A 555 -13.85 0.77 2.47
N ASN A 556 -14.70 1.55 1.80
CA ASN A 556 -15.52 2.55 2.48
C ASN A 556 -16.63 1.83 3.27
N VAL A 557 -17.01 2.41 4.41
CA VAL A 557 -18.10 1.93 5.26
C VAL A 557 -19.37 1.66 4.45
N GLU A 558 -20.22 0.72 4.86
CA GLU A 558 -21.47 0.39 4.15
C GLU A 558 -22.39 1.62 4.02
N SER A 559 -23.14 1.69 2.92
CA SER A 559 -23.87 2.92 2.51
C SER A 559 -24.78 3.51 3.59
N HIS A 560 -25.39 2.68 4.43
CA HIS A 560 -26.28 3.07 5.53
C HIS A 560 -25.55 3.47 6.84
N LEU A 561 -24.26 3.14 6.97
CA LEU A 561 -23.39 3.54 8.09
C LEU A 561 -22.43 4.68 7.73
N ARG A 562 -22.31 5.03 6.43
CA ARG A 562 -21.38 6.07 5.93
C ARG A 562 -21.55 7.40 6.66
N PRO A 563 -20.50 7.94 7.29
CA PRO A 563 -20.52 9.29 7.82
C PRO A 563 -20.56 10.31 6.66
N LYS A 564 -21.54 11.21 6.70
CA LYS A 564 -21.63 12.39 5.83
C LYS A 564 -21.22 13.63 6.61
N LYS A 565 -20.54 14.57 5.97
CA LYS A 565 -20.17 15.84 6.60
C LYS A 565 -21.38 16.77 6.64
N LEU A 566 -21.71 17.27 7.83
CA LEU A 566 -22.64 18.37 8.02
C LEU A 566 -22.07 19.60 7.31
N VAL A 567 -22.77 20.06 6.28
CA VAL A 567 -22.51 21.37 5.68
C VAL A 567 -22.93 22.42 6.71
N ILE A 568 -21.97 22.89 7.48
CA ILE A 568 -22.10 24.17 8.19
C ILE A 568 -22.24 25.23 7.09
N ALA A 569 -23.33 26.00 7.12
CA ALA A 569 -23.48 27.13 6.22
C ALA A 569 -22.25 28.03 6.37
N LYS A 570 -21.51 28.23 5.27
CA LYS A 570 -20.48 29.28 5.27
C LYS A 570 -21.21 30.61 5.42
N GLU A 571 -20.73 31.45 6.33
CA GLU A 571 -21.15 32.86 6.35
C GLU A 571 -20.81 33.46 4.97
N ASP A 572 -21.80 34.09 4.33
CA ASP A 572 -21.65 34.66 2.99
C ASP A 572 -20.76 35.91 3.03
N TYR A 573 -19.47 35.72 2.74
CA TYR A 573 -18.50 36.80 2.53
C TYR A 573 -18.70 37.51 1.19
N GLY A 574 -19.82 38.21 1.03
CA GLY A 574 -20.01 39.34 0.10
C GLY A 574 -19.87 39.09 -1.43
N PRO A 575 -20.22 40.10 -2.24
CA PRO A 575 -20.30 39.95 -3.70
C PRO A 575 -18.95 40.26 -4.39
N PHE A 576 -17.95 39.39 -4.25
CA PHE A 576 -16.66 39.54 -4.95
C PHE A 576 -16.24 38.32 -5.79
N LEU A 577 -16.44 38.48 -7.11
CA LEU A 577 -15.70 37.89 -8.23
C LEU A 577 -15.20 36.43 -8.11
N PHE A 578 -15.92 35.52 -8.78
CA PHE A 578 -15.40 34.22 -9.19
C PHE A 578 -14.07 34.37 -9.96
N THR A 579 -12.98 33.83 -9.41
CA THR A 579 -11.79 33.46 -10.19
C THR A 579 -11.78 31.93 -10.29
N PRO A 580 -11.94 31.32 -11.48
CA PRO A 580 -11.95 29.86 -11.62
C PRO A 580 -10.57 29.29 -11.27
N SER A 581 -10.45 28.57 -10.15
CA SER A 581 -9.20 27.95 -9.71
C SER A 581 -8.91 26.65 -10.47
N HIS A 582 -8.77 26.76 -11.80
CA HIS A 582 -8.20 25.78 -12.70
C HIS A 582 -7.11 26.47 -13.52
N TYR A 583 -5.90 26.61 -12.94
CA TYR A 583 -4.58 26.71 -13.59
C TYR A 583 -3.54 27.10 -12.53
N GLY A 584 -3.08 26.11 -11.76
CA GLY A 584 -2.09 26.26 -10.68
C GLY A 584 -0.85 25.39 -10.91
N GLY A 585 -0.24 25.51 -12.09
CA GLY A 585 0.92 24.72 -12.48
C GLY A 585 2.23 25.33 -11.99
N SER A 586 2.96 24.60 -11.13
CA SER A 586 4.40 24.76 -10.86
C SER A 586 4.84 25.99 -10.04
N ILE A 587 4.82 25.86 -8.71
CA ILE A 587 6.00 25.87 -7.81
C ILE A 587 5.55 25.21 -6.50
N ASP A 588 5.63 23.86 -6.42
CA ASP A 588 5.64 23.09 -5.14
C ASP A 588 5.78 21.55 -5.33
N ARG A 589 6.56 21.11 -6.32
CA ARG A 589 6.73 19.67 -6.64
C ARG A 589 7.76 18.92 -5.77
N LYS A 590 8.07 19.41 -4.56
CA LYS A 590 9.01 18.74 -3.63
C LYS A 590 8.44 18.36 -2.25
N LEU A 591 7.22 18.79 -1.91
CA LEU A 591 6.59 18.46 -0.60
C LEU A 591 5.37 17.52 -0.70
N ASN A 592 4.77 17.33 -1.88
CA ASN A 592 3.52 16.58 -2.05
C ASN A 592 3.71 15.15 -2.58
N LYS A 593 4.34 14.24 -1.81
CA LYS A 593 4.17 12.79 -1.99
C LYS A 593 2.97 12.22 -1.21
N ASN A 594 2.55 12.88 -0.13
CA ASN A 594 1.54 12.35 0.80
C ASN A 594 0.08 12.47 0.31
N LYS A 595 -0.18 13.11 -0.84
CA LYS A 595 -1.55 13.21 -1.40
C LYS A 595 -2.03 11.97 -2.17
N GLN A 596 -1.17 10.99 -2.43
CA GLN A 596 -1.57 9.73 -3.09
C GLN A 596 -1.95 8.61 -2.12
N SER A 597 -1.69 8.76 -0.82
CA SER A 597 -1.98 7.73 0.19
C SER A 597 -3.22 8.01 1.05
N LYS A 598 -3.60 9.28 1.26
CA LYS A 598 -4.81 9.60 2.05
C LYS A 598 -6.08 9.35 1.24
N LEU A 599 -7.02 8.60 1.81
CA LEU A 599 -8.31 8.28 1.20
C LEU A 599 -9.31 9.45 1.33
N ASP A 600 -10.20 9.59 0.36
CA ASP A 600 -11.24 10.64 0.31
C ASP A 600 -12.44 10.38 1.24
N TYR A 601 -12.41 9.29 2.00
CA TYR A 601 -13.44 8.90 2.97
C TYR A 601 -12.83 8.55 4.32
N VAL A 602 -13.67 8.57 5.36
CA VAL A 602 -13.27 8.38 6.76
C VAL A 602 -13.85 7.09 7.35
N TRP A 603 -13.17 6.53 8.34
CA TRP A 603 -13.68 5.43 9.17
C TRP A 603 -14.16 5.98 10.53
N VAL A 604 -14.98 5.21 11.25
CA VAL A 604 -15.57 5.63 12.52
C VAL A 604 -14.99 4.77 13.65
N CYS A 605 -14.51 5.42 14.71
CA CYS A 605 -14.00 4.74 15.90
C CYS A 605 -15.10 3.85 16.51
N GLY A 606 -14.81 2.55 16.68
CA GLY A 606 -15.76 1.55 17.18
C GLY A 606 -16.60 0.82 16.12
N ASP A 607 -16.64 1.30 14.87
CA ASP A 607 -17.36 0.61 13.78
C ASP A 607 -16.56 -0.58 13.21
N PRO A 608 -17.23 -1.65 12.74
CA PRO A 608 -16.58 -2.68 11.93
C PRO A 608 -16.17 -2.10 10.57
N CYS A 609 -14.88 -2.20 10.28
CA CYS A 609 -14.25 -1.80 9.02
C CYS A 609 -13.76 -3.05 8.27
N CYS A 610 -13.59 -2.93 6.94
CA CYS A 610 -13.21 -4.04 6.07
C CYS A 610 -12.15 -3.61 5.05
N VAL A 611 -11.24 -4.53 4.74
CA VAL A 611 -10.30 -4.44 3.62
C VAL A 611 -10.44 -5.70 2.78
N THR A 612 -10.60 -5.53 1.48
CA THR A 612 -10.73 -6.64 0.54
C THR A 612 -9.36 -6.98 -0.06
N LEU A 613 -8.92 -8.21 0.15
CA LEU A 613 -7.65 -8.76 -0.33
C LEU A 613 -7.96 -9.89 -1.33
N GLU A 614 -7.41 -9.80 -2.53
CA GLU A 614 -7.53 -10.88 -3.53
C GLU A 614 -6.23 -11.69 -3.57
N LEU A 615 -6.35 -13.00 -3.33
CA LEU A 615 -5.23 -13.93 -3.30
C LEU A 615 -5.29 -14.93 -4.46
N SER A 616 -4.12 -15.34 -4.94
CA SER A 616 -3.93 -16.45 -5.86
C SER A 616 -3.03 -17.53 -5.24
N ASN A 617 -3.30 -18.78 -5.59
CA ASN A 617 -2.49 -19.93 -5.23
C ASN A 617 -1.82 -20.49 -6.49
N PRO A 618 -0.52 -20.23 -6.71
CA PRO A 618 0.19 -20.71 -7.89
C PRO A 618 0.66 -22.18 -7.77
N LEU A 619 0.30 -22.90 -6.71
CA LEU A 619 0.69 -24.31 -6.52
C LEU A 619 -0.42 -25.27 -6.99
N PRO A 620 -0.06 -26.45 -7.52
CA PRO A 620 -1.00 -27.51 -7.96
C PRO A 620 -1.60 -28.31 -6.79
N CYS A 621 -1.62 -27.75 -5.57
CA CYS A 621 -2.23 -28.36 -4.40
C CYS A 621 -2.98 -27.29 -3.58
N PRO A 622 -4.01 -27.66 -2.80
CA PRO A 622 -4.71 -26.70 -1.95
C PRO A 622 -3.75 -26.03 -0.96
N LEU A 623 -3.90 -24.73 -0.80
CA LEU A 623 -3.03 -23.91 0.06
C LEU A 623 -3.83 -23.34 1.22
N GLU A 624 -3.57 -23.85 2.42
CA GLU A 624 -4.09 -23.29 3.65
C GLU A 624 -3.35 -21.99 4.01
N VAL A 625 -4.11 -20.90 4.11
CA VAL A 625 -3.63 -19.57 4.50
C VAL A 625 -4.39 -19.19 5.77
N SER A 626 -3.71 -19.31 6.91
CA SER A 626 -4.30 -19.07 8.24
C SER A 626 -3.86 -17.73 8.82
N ASN A 627 -4.60 -17.26 9.83
CA ASN A 627 -4.29 -16.07 10.63
C ASN A 627 -3.95 -14.82 9.77
N ILE A 628 -4.79 -14.55 8.77
CA ILE A 628 -4.66 -13.38 7.91
C ILE A 628 -5.13 -12.16 8.70
N LEU A 629 -4.24 -11.21 8.93
CA LEU A 629 -4.47 -10.02 9.76
C LEU A 629 -4.05 -8.76 9.00
N LEU A 630 -4.73 -7.65 9.25
CA LEU A 630 -4.35 -6.35 8.69
C LEU A 630 -3.15 -5.77 9.45
N LEU A 631 -2.10 -5.34 8.73
CA LEU A 631 -0.97 -4.63 9.31
C LEU A 631 -1.24 -3.12 9.28
N THR A 632 -1.28 -2.50 10.45
CA THR A 632 -1.60 -1.08 10.61
C THR A 632 -0.60 -0.35 11.52
N GLN A 633 -0.54 0.97 11.39
CA GLN A 633 0.15 1.88 12.30
C GLN A 633 -0.91 2.81 12.92
N GLY A 634 -1.24 2.53 14.19
CA GLY A 634 -2.37 3.09 14.95
C GLY A 634 -3.11 1.96 15.69
N VAL A 635 -4.01 2.28 16.62
CA VAL A 635 -4.72 1.24 17.40
C VAL A 635 -5.95 0.72 16.65
N TYR A 636 -5.78 -0.47 16.07
CA TYR A 636 -6.80 -1.19 15.29
C TYR A 636 -6.86 -2.66 15.73
N GLU A 637 -8.05 -3.13 16.07
CA GLU A 637 -8.30 -4.53 16.43
C GLU A 637 -8.62 -5.35 15.17
N SER A 638 -7.61 -6.01 14.61
CA SER A 638 -7.75 -6.93 13.47
C SER A 638 -8.37 -8.26 13.90
N ILE A 639 -9.37 -8.76 13.15
CA ILE A 639 -9.96 -10.09 13.34
C ILE A 639 -9.19 -11.08 12.44
N PRO A 640 -8.69 -12.21 12.97
CA PRO A 640 -7.94 -13.20 12.18
C PRO A 640 -8.86 -14.00 11.27
N GLU A 641 -8.64 -13.89 9.96
CA GLU A 641 -9.34 -14.69 8.94
C GLU A 641 -8.49 -15.88 8.49
N SER A 642 -9.12 -16.95 7.99
CA SER A 642 -8.41 -18.12 7.46
C SER A 642 -9.15 -18.72 6.26
N VAL A 643 -8.41 -19.09 5.22
CA VAL A 643 -8.96 -19.57 3.94
C VAL A 643 -8.12 -20.70 3.37
N VAL A 644 -8.77 -21.64 2.67
CA VAL A 644 -8.09 -22.66 1.87
C VAL A 644 -8.24 -22.28 0.40
N LEU A 645 -7.14 -21.87 -0.24
CA LEU A 645 -7.12 -21.51 -1.64
C LEU A 645 -7.06 -22.79 -2.51
N PRO A 646 -7.96 -22.97 -3.50
CA PRO A 646 -7.90 -24.11 -4.41
C PRO A 646 -6.58 -24.17 -5.21
N PRO A 647 -6.19 -25.34 -5.74
CA PRO A 647 -5.04 -25.46 -6.65
C PRO A 647 -5.14 -24.49 -7.83
N GLU A 648 -4.03 -23.85 -8.19
CA GLU A 648 -3.90 -22.99 -9.39
C GLU A 648 -4.98 -21.88 -9.52
N SER A 649 -5.55 -21.44 -8.39
CA SER A 649 -6.63 -20.45 -8.33
C SER A 649 -6.12 -19.01 -8.37
N THR A 650 -6.93 -18.10 -8.93
CA THR A 650 -6.63 -16.66 -9.05
C THR A 650 -7.83 -15.83 -8.60
N GLY A 651 -7.57 -14.64 -8.01
CA GLY A 651 -8.62 -13.69 -7.63
C GLY A 651 -9.56 -14.14 -6.51
N VAL A 652 -9.11 -15.02 -5.60
CA VAL A 652 -9.92 -15.46 -4.46
C VAL A 652 -10.05 -14.32 -3.45
N VAL A 653 -11.27 -13.82 -3.29
CA VAL A 653 -11.59 -12.65 -2.45
C VAL A 653 -11.64 -13.04 -0.97
N VAL A 654 -10.88 -12.33 -0.14
CA VAL A 654 -10.88 -12.44 1.34
C VAL A 654 -11.22 -11.07 1.94
N GLN A 655 -12.15 -11.04 2.89
CA GLN A 655 -12.56 -9.82 3.60
C GLN A 655 -11.89 -9.75 4.97
N LEU A 656 -10.87 -8.91 5.12
CA LEU A 656 -10.17 -8.70 6.38
C LEU A 656 -10.93 -7.65 7.21
N LYS A 657 -11.53 -8.10 8.31
CA LYS A 657 -12.38 -7.28 9.20
C LYS A 657 -11.61 -6.81 10.43
N GLY A 658 -12.04 -5.71 11.01
CA GLY A 658 -11.51 -5.22 12.27
C GLY A 658 -12.15 -3.90 12.72
N VAL A 659 -11.71 -3.38 13.85
CA VAL A 659 -12.32 -2.20 14.51
C VAL A 659 -11.24 -1.20 14.93
N PRO A 660 -11.24 0.05 14.41
CA PRO A 660 -10.36 1.10 14.91
C PRO A 660 -10.82 1.56 16.31
N LYS A 661 -9.88 1.70 17.25
CA LYS A 661 -10.16 2.05 18.65
C LYS A 661 -9.78 3.48 19.03
N GLU A 662 -9.02 4.16 18.18
CA GLU A 662 -8.55 5.53 18.41
C GLU A 662 -8.94 6.46 17.27
N VAL A 663 -9.04 7.75 17.59
CA VAL A 663 -9.37 8.84 16.66
C VAL A 663 -8.08 9.48 16.15
N GLY A 664 -7.90 9.55 14.83
CA GLY A 664 -6.68 10.07 14.21
C GLY A 664 -6.44 9.50 12.82
N ASP A 665 -5.28 9.79 12.22
CA ASP A 665 -4.87 9.17 10.96
C ASP A 665 -4.34 7.75 11.21
N LEU A 666 -5.08 6.73 10.78
CA LEU A 666 -4.68 5.31 10.79
C LEU A 666 -3.99 4.97 9.46
N GLN A 667 -2.80 4.38 9.50
CA GLN A 667 -2.14 3.89 8.27
C GLN A 667 -2.28 2.38 8.12
N VAL A 668 -2.83 1.93 6.99
CA VAL A 668 -2.85 0.53 6.57
C VAL A 668 -1.61 0.25 5.72
N MET A 669 -0.73 -0.60 6.25
CA MET A 669 0.59 -0.90 5.69
C MET A 669 0.62 -2.17 4.84
N GLY A 670 -0.38 -3.04 4.97
CA GLY A 670 -0.47 -4.32 4.27
C GLY A 670 -1.19 -5.36 5.11
N TYR A 671 -0.76 -6.62 5.02
CA TYR A 671 -1.36 -7.75 5.73
C TYR A 671 -0.28 -8.74 6.18
N SER A 672 -0.55 -9.54 7.21
CA SER A 672 0.27 -10.70 7.57
C SER A 672 -0.47 -11.99 7.28
N THR A 673 0.26 -13.08 7.00
CA THR A 673 -0.29 -14.43 6.80
C THR A 673 0.50 -15.47 7.58
N HIS A 674 -0.12 -16.62 7.86
CA HIS A 674 0.57 -17.83 8.24
C HIS A 674 0.32 -18.93 7.20
N THR A 675 1.36 -19.31 6.46
CA THR A 675 1.26 -20.19 5.29
C THR A 675 2.53 -21.05 5.19
N LEU A 676 2.38 -22.33 4.86
CA LEU A 676 3.50 -23.31 4.82
C LEU A 676 4.35 -23.34 6.10
N GLY A 677 3.77 -23.03 7.27
CA GLY A 677 4.49 -22.95 8.56
C GLY A 677 5.38 -21.69 8.73
N VAL A 678 5.17 -20.66 7.91
CA VAL A 678 5.88 -19.38 7.97
C VAL A 678 4.90 -18.23 8.18
N LYS A 679 5.14 -17.43 9.21
CA LYS A 679 4.47 -16.16 9.49
C LYS A 679 5.15 -15.07 8.67
N SER A 680 4.42 -14.45 7.75
CA SER A 680 4.93 -13.48 6.78
C SER A 680 4.25 -12.13 6.95
N ASN A 681 5.04 -11.04 6.95
CA ASN A 681 4.51 -9.67 6.93
C ASN A 681 4.59 -9.10 5.50
N CYS A 682 3.46 -9.06 4.82
CA CYS A 682 3.32 -8.62 3.43
C CYS A 682 3.00 -7.12 3.38
N LEU A 683 4.06 -6.30 3.41
CA LEU A 683 3.94 -4.84 3.30
C LEU A 683 3.62 -4.42 1.87
N LEU A 684 2.68 -3.49 1.71
CA LEU A 684 2.31 -2.93 0.39
C LEU A 684 3.53 -2.37 -0.34
N SER A 685 4.46 -1.70 0.35
CA SER A 685 5.71 -1.20 -0.26
C SER A 685 6.63 -2.27 -0.86
N GLN A 686 6.43 -3.55 -0.56
CA GLN A 686 7.18 -4.68 -1.11
C GLN A 686 6.42 -5.41 -2.24
N LEU A 687 5.12 -5.14 -2.40
CA LEU A 687 4.30 -5.65 -3.49
C LEU A 687 4.50 -4.77 -4.73
N THR A 688 4.50 -5.42 -5.90
CA THR A 688 4.81 -4.79 -7.20
C THR A 688 3.93 -5.31 -8.34
N ARG A 689 3.03 -6.25 -8.04
CA ARG A 689 2.18 -6.95 -9.03
C ARG A 689 1.05 -6.08 -9.57
N PHE A 690 0.50 -5.21 -8.74
CA PHE A 690 -0.63 -4.33 -9.04
C PHE A 690 -0.31 -2.89 -8.60
N PRO A 691 -0.95 -1.85 -9.14
CA PRO A 691 -0.69 -0.47 -8.75
C PRO A 691 -1.38 -0.12 -7.42
N HIS A 692 -0.59 0.24 -6.41
CA HIS A 692 -1.07 0.69 -5.09
C HIS A 692 -0.08 1.71 -4.47
N PRO A 693 -0.50 2.55 -3.50
CA PRO A 693 0.42 3.34 -2.70
C PRO A 693 1.26 2.44 -1.76
N THR A 694 2.29 3.02 -1.11
CA THR A 694 3.13 2.31 -0.13
C THR A 694 2.42 2.02 1.19
N SER A 695 1.40 2.82 1.51
CA SER A 695 0.43 2.65 2.59
C SER A 695 -0.83 3.44 2.25
N TYR A 696 -1.98 3.05 2.81
CA TYR A 696 -3.20 3.85 2.76
C TYR A 696 -3.37 4.58 4.09
N CYS A 697 -3.67 5.87 4.06
CA CYS A 697 -3.92 6.69 5.25
C CYS A 697 -5.42 7.01 5.32
N ILE A 698 -6.04 6.71 6.46
CA ILE A 698 -7.48 6.82 6.68
C ILE A 698 -7.70 7.65 7.94
N GLU A 699 -8.47 8.72 7.82
CA GLU A 699 -8.87 9.49 8.99
C GLU A 699 -9.98 8.74 9.73
N VAL A 700 -9.73 8.41 11.01
CA VAL A 700 -10.72 7.82 11.91
C VAL A 700 -11.36 8.95 12.72
N ILE A 701 -12.67 9.15 12.54
CA ILE A 701 -13.47 10.11 13.32
C ILE A 701 -13.99 9.46 14.62
N PRO A 702 -14.37 10.26 15.65
CA PRO A 702 -14.98 9.71 16.86
C PRO A 702 -16.25 8.89 16.59
N ALA A 703 -16.65 8.07 17.56
CA ALA A 703 -17.85 7.25 17.46
C ALA A 703 -19.09 8.09 17.07
N LEU A 704 -19.89 7.57 16.14
CA LEU A 704 -21.19 8.10 15.75
C LEU A 704 -22.30 7.18 16.26
N PRO A 705 -23.48 7.71 16.61
CA PRO A 705 -24.58 6.88 17.07
C PRO A 705 -25.07 5.92 15.98
N LEU A 706 -25.64 4.79 16.38
CA LEU A 706 -26.27 3.78 15.50
C LEU A 706 -27.77 3.72 15.83
N ILE A 707 -28.63 3.77 14.81
CA ILE A 707 -30.09 3.68 15.01
C ILE A 707 -30.74 2.56 14.20
N THR A 708 -31.83 2.02 14.74
CA THR A 708 -32.86 1.32 13.97
C THR A 708 -34.10 2.20 13.90
N VAL A 709 -34.63 2.40 12.70
CA VAL A 709 -35.88 3.14 12.47
C VAL A 709 -36.95 2.16 11.98
N SER A 710 -38.14 2.23 12.56
CA SER A 710 -39.30 1.43 12.13
C SER A 710 -40.60 2.21 12.30
N THR A 711 -41.65 1.80 11.61
CA THR A 711 -42.97 2.43 11.63
C THR A 711 -43.99 1.57 12.39
N SER A 712 -45.04 2.19 12.93
CA SER A 712 -46.12 1.46 13.61
C SER A 712 -47.02 0.65 12.68
N ARG A 713 -46.92 0.91 11.36
CA ARG A 713 -47.48 0.10 10.28
C ARG A 713 -46.34 -0.60 9.55
N ASP A 714 -46.62 -1.77 8.99
CA ASP A 714 -45.67 -2.50 8.15
C ASP A 714 -45.31 -1.65 6.91
N PRO A 715 -44.03 -1.27 6.71
CA PRO A 715 -43.63 -0.43 5.58
C PRO A 715 -43.70 -1.15 4.23
N SER A 716 -43.88 -2.48 4.21
CA SER A 716 -44.06 -3.25 2.97
C SER A 716 -45.47 -3.15 2.38
N LEU A 717 -46.47 -2.82 3.21
CA LEU A 717 -47.88 -2.72 2.82
C LEU A 717 -48.26 -1.25 2.52
N PRO A 718 -48.97 -0.97 1.40
CA PRO A 718 -49.39 0.38 1.09
C PRO A 718 -50.45 0.90 2.07
N CYS A 719 -50.29 2.16 2.48
CA CYS A 719 -51.26 2.89 3.27
C CYS A 719 -52.34 3.47 2.37
N SER A 720 -53.46 2.76 2.20
CA SER A 720 -54.59 3.22 1.39
C SER A 720 -55.39 4.34 2.08
N LEU A 721 -55.26 5.57 1.59
CA LEU A 721 -55.98 6.78 2.03
C LEU A 721 -57.01 7.20 0.97
N TYR A 722 -58.15 7.72 1.39
CA TYR A 722 -59.04 8.44 0.47
C TYR A 722 -58.54 9.88 0.26
N ALA A 723 -58.82 10.46 -0.91
CA ALA A 723 -58.44 11.83 -1.25
C ALA A 723 -59.02 12.83 -0.24
N GLY A 724 -58.16 13.58 0.45
CA GLY A 724 -58.51 14.51 1.53
C GLY A 724 -58.52 13.91 2.94
N GLU A 725 -58.28 12.61 3.10
CA GLU A 725 -58.16 11.93 4.40
C GLU A 725 -56.79 12.20 5.05
N THR A 726 -56.76 12.30 6.38
CA THR A 726 -55.51 12.40 7.17
C THR A 726 -55.41 11.26 8.17
N VAL A 727 -54.29 10.54 8.19
CA VAL A 727 -54.04 9.42 9.12
C VAL A 727 -52.71 9.58 9.83
N THR A 728 -52.69 9.34 11.15
CA THR A 728 -51.46 9.43 11.96
C THR A 728 -50.78 8.06 12.06
N CYS A 729 -49.54 7.98 11.57
CA CYS A 729 -48.59 6.87 11.78
C CYS A 729 -47.58 7.25 12.89
N HIS A 730 -46.88 6.29 13.49
CA HIS A 730 -45.82 6.59 14.45
C HIS A 730 -44.47 6.05 13.96
N LEU A 731 -43.48 6.93 13.88
CA LEU A 731 -42.08 6.59 13.65
C LEU A 731 -41.44 6.20 14.99
N ARG A 732 -40.85 5.01 15.08
CA ARG A 732 -40.02 4.57 16.21
C ARG A 732 -38.56 4.68 15.81
N ILE A 733 -37.80 5.47 16.56
CA ILE A 733 -36.34 5.58 16.43
C ILE A 733 -35.74 4.96 17.68
N THR A 734 -34.92 3.91 17.51
CA THR A 734 -34.19 3.25 18.60
C THR A 734 -32.71 3.53 18.43
N ASN A 735 -32.08 4.11 19.45
CA ASN A 735 -30.64 4.24 19.55
C ASN A 735 -30.05 2.91 20.04
N ASN A 736 -29.28 2.23 19.19
CA ASN A 736 -28.63 0.96 19.53
C ASN A 736 -27.19 1.14 20.03
N SER A 737 -26.70 2.38 20.12
CA SER A 737 -25.32 2.71 20.48
C SER A 737 -25.19 3.32 21.87
N ASP A 738 -23.96 3.27 22.38
CA ASP A 738 -23.50 3.91 23.63
C ASP A 738 -23.13 5.40 23.39
N VAL A 739 -23.80 6.05 22.43
CA VAL A 739 -23.63 7.48 22.10
C VAL A 739 -25.01 8.12 22.01
N SER A 740 -25.27 9.14 22.84
CA SER A 740 -26.53 9.89 22.82
C SER A 740 -26.67 10.71 21.53
N ILE A 741 -27.86 10.69 20.91
CA ILE A 741 -28.16 11.46 19.70
C ILE A 741 -28.48 12.90 20.10
N SER A 742 -27.69 13.86 19.63
CA SER A 742 -27.83 15.30 19.90
C SER A 742 -28.46 16.09 18.76
N ILE A 743 -28.39 15.56 17.53
CA ILE A 743 -28.97 16.17 16.33
C ILE A 743 -29.83 15.11 15.66
N LEU A 744 -31.08 15.46 15.35
CA LEU A 744 -32.01 14.64 14.57
C LEU A 744 -32.79 15.56 13.62
N GLN A 745 -32.79 15.23 12.33
CA GLN A 745 -33.50 15.97 11.29
C GLN A 745 -34.23 14.96 10.40
N LEU A 746 -35.47 15.28 10.03
CA LEU A 746 -36.27 14.51 9.09
C LEU A 746 -36.35 15.24 7.75
N SER A 747 -36.40 14.47 6.67
CA SER A 747 -36.50 14.95 5.29
C SER A 747 -37.13 13.87 4.42
N ILE A 748 -37.73 14.25 3.30
CA ILE A 748 -38.31 13.32 2.31
C ILE A 748 -37.39 13.34 1.08
N ASP A 749 -37.02 12.16 0.60
CA ASP A 749 -36.33 12.00 -0.68
C ASP A 749 -37.32 11.37 -1.67
N SER A 750 -37.69 12.13 -2.70
CA SER A 750 -38.76 11.80 -3.66
C SER A 750 -38.51 12.50 -4.99
N LEU A 751 -38.84 11.82 -6.09
CA LEU A 751 -38.69 12.34 -7.46
C LEU A 751 -39.83 13.28 -7.90
N ILE A 752 -40.86 13.43 -7.06
CA ILE A 752 -42.07 14.23 -7.33
C ILE A 752 -42.20 15.26 -6.20
N GLU A 753 -42.62 16.49 -6.51
CA GLU A 753 -42.96 17.51 -5.52
C GLU A 753 -44.12 17.00 -4.64
N THR A 754 -43.77 16.49 -3.46
CA THR A 754 -44.66 15.70 -2.58
C THR A 754 -44.68 16.23 -1.15
N GLN A 755 -44.48 17.55 -0.99
CA GLN A 755 -44.46 18.23 0.31
C GLN A 755 -45.81 18.12 1.05
N ASP A 756 -46.91 17.86 0.32
CA ASP A 756 -48.26 17.76 0.89
C ASP A 756 -48.67 16.35 1.35
N LEU A 757 -47.89 15.29 1.07
CA LEU A 757 -48.29 13.90 1.39
C LEU A 757 -47.97 13.48 2.83
N ILE A 758 -47.01 14.11 3.49
CA ILE A 758 -46.60 13.76 4.86
C ILE A 758 -46.08 14.99 5.62
N SER A 759 -46.52 15.15 6.86
CA SER A 759 -46.06 16.19 7.77
C SER A 759 -45.74 15.63 9.16
N TRP A 760 -44.91 16.35 9.92
CA TRP A 760 -44.53 16.04 11.29
C TRP A 760 -44.25 17.33 12.08
N ASP A 761 -44.38 17.28 13.40
CA ASP A 761 -44.08 18.43 14.26
C ASP A 761 -42.57 18.51 14.56
N ASN A 762 -41.90 19.52 13.99
CA ASN A 762 -40.49 19.80 14.26
C ASN A 762 -40.24 20.24 15.72
N ALA A 763 -41.19 20.93 16.37
CA ALA A 763 -41.05 21.32 17.78
C ALA A 763 -41.24 20.12 18.73
N ALA A 764 -41.99 19.09 18.33
CA ALA A 764 -41.99 17.80 19.00
C ALA A 764 -40.67 17.04 18.79
N LEU A 765 -40.10 17.10 17.58
CA LEU A 765 -38.81 16.48 17.26
C LEU A 765 -37.66 17.03 18.13
N GLU A 766 -37.59 18.35 18.32
CA GLU A 766 -36.59 18.99 19.17
C GLU A 766 -36.73 18.59 20.65
N LYS A 767 -37.97 18.43 21.16
CA LYS A 767 -38.23 17.99 22.54
C LYS A 767 -37.83 16.53 22.83
N LEU A 768 -37.60 15.73 21.80
CA LEU A 768 -37.10 14.35 21.93
C LEU A 768 -35.57 14.27 22.04
N LEU A 769 -34.86 15.39 21.91
CA LEU A 769 -33.39 15.46 21.99
C LEU A 769 -32.91 15.91 23.39
N PRO A 770 -31.79 15.35 23.89
CA PRO A 770 -31.02 14.26 23.31
C PRO A 770 -31.68 12.89 23.54
N ILE A 771 -31.63 11.99 22.55
CA ILE A 771 -32.09 10.60 22.72
C ILE A 771 -30.97 9.83 23.44
N PRO A 772 -31.21 9.26 24.65
CA PRO A 772 -30.20 8.51 25.39
C PRO A 772 -29.68 7.28 24.64
N GLU A 773 -28.53 6.78 25.07
CA GLU A 773 -28.04 5.46 24.68
C GLU A 773 -29.08 4.36 24.95
N ARG A 774 -29.11 3.33 24.09
CA ARG A 774 -29.95 2.13 24.23
C ARG A 774 -31.46 2.39 24.46
N SER A 775 -31.98 3.51 23.97
CA SER A 775 -33.36 3.96 24.20
C SER A 775 -34.17 4.09 22.91
N SER A 776 -35.51 4.07 23.02
CA SER A 776 -36.44 4.26 21.89
C SER A 776 -37.37 5.45 22.11
N VAL A 777 -37.49 6.31 21.10
CA VAL A 777 -38.50 7.39 21.05
C VAL A 777 -39.55 7.11 19.97
N ARG A 778 -40.71 7.79 20.06
CA ARG A 778 -41.80 7.72 19.09
C ARG A 778 -42.21 9.12 18.66
N LEU A 779 -42.33 9.34 17.36
CA LEU A 779 -42.79 10.60 16.76
C LEU A 779 -44.05 10.35 15.91
N PRO A 780 -45.13 11.14 16.05
CA PRO A 780 -46.26 11.07 15.14
C PRO A 780 -45.90 11.65 13.75
N LEU A 781 -46.32 10.96 12.71
CA LEU A 781 -46.26 11.37 11.31
C LEU A 781 -47.70 11.44 10.78
N HIS A 782 -48.10 12.56 10.21
CA HIS A 782 -49.44 12.73 9.61
C HIS A 782 -49.33 12.51 8.11
N LEU A 783 -49.99 11.46 7.61
CA LEU A 783 -50.07 11.10 6.20
C LEU A 783 -51.36 11.69 5.62
N TYR A 784 -51.28 12.34 4.45
CA TYR A 784 -52.40 12.99 3.79
C TYR A 784 -52.64 12.42 2.38
N GLY A 785 -53.90 12.14 2.04
CA GLY A 785 -54.30 11.71 0.71
C GLY A 785 -54.42 12.90 -0.25
N ALA A 786 -53.31 13.47 -0.73
CA ALA A 786 -53.35 14.57 -1.68
C ALA A 786 -53.88 14.11 -3.05
N ALA A 787 -54.84 14.85 -3.61
CA ALA A 787 -55.36 14.66 -4.96
C ALA A 787 -55.92 15.99 -5.50
N ASN A 788 -55.99 16.14 -6.82
CA ASN A 788 -56.80 17.20 -7.43
C ASN A 788 -58.27 16.75 -7.47
N PHE A 789 -59.16 17.53 -6.86
CA PHE A 789 -60.59 17.22 -6.83
C PHE A 789 -61.34 17.73 -8.07
N LEU A 790 -60.74 18.58 -8.90
CA LEU A 790 -61.34 19.04 -10.17
C LEU A 790 -61.14 18.01 -11.28
N ALA A 791 -62.18 17.76 -12.06
CA ALA A 791 -62.08 16.98 -13.29
C ALA A 791 -61.15 17.69 -14.31
N PRO A 792 -60.23 16.98 -14.98
CA PRO A 792 -59.32 17.59 -15.94
C PRO A 792 -60.05 18.12 -17.17
N SER A 793 -59.82 19.39 -17.52
CA SER A 793 -60.40 20.05 -18.69
C SER A 793 -59.75 19.57 -19.98
N ASN A 794 -60.45 18.74 -20.76
CA ASN A 794 -60.03 18.35 -22.11
C ASN A 794 -60.25 19.51 -23.11
N ASP A 795 -59.24 20.39 -23.24
CA ASP A 795 -59.18 21.41 -24.30
C ASP A 795 -58.89 20.79 -25.68
N SER A 796 -59.89 20.07 -26.23
CA SER A 796 -59.89 19.63 -27.63
C SER A 796 -61.28 19.32 -28.19
N CYS A 797 -62.23 20.27 -28.06
CA CYS A 797 -63.49 20.21 -28.82
C CYS A 797 -64.15 21.58 -29.04
N SER A 798 -63.46 22.49 -29.75
CA SER A 798 -64.17 23.61 -30.39
C SER A 798 -65.02 23.13 -31.57
N LEU A 799 -66.09 23.88 -31.86
CA LEU A 799 -67.00 23.74 -33.02
C LEU A 799 -68.02 22.59 -32.97
N ARG A 800 -69.15 22.82 -32.26
CA ARG A 800 -70.53 22.66 -32.78
C ARG A 800 -71.58 23.11 -31.75
N SER A 801 -71.93 24.39 -31.79
CA SER A 801 -73.05 24.96 -31.03
C SER A 801 -73.97 25.78 -31.92
N CYS A 802 -74.65 25.10 -32.85
CA CYS A 802 -75.82 25.68 -33.54
C CYS A 802 -76.96 24.66 -33.63
N PHE A 803 -78.15 25.14 -33.27
CA PHE A 803 -79.49 24.64 -33.59
C PHE A 803 -80.21 23.62 -32.68
N PHE A 804 -81.51 23.92 -32.53
CA PHE A 804 -82.65 23.09 -32.17
C PHE A 804 -82.93 22.73 -30.71
N SER A 805 -83.62 23.67 -30.07
CA SER A 805 -84.61 23.44 -29.02
C SER A 805 -85.83 22.62 -29.51
N GLY A 806 -85.93 21.36 -29.07
CA GLY A 806 -87.16 20.55 -28.87
C GLY A 806 -88.15 20.33 -30.04
N PRO A 807 -89.32 19.69 -29.79
CA PRO A 807 -89.54 18.62 -28.80
C PRO A 807 -90.36 17.41 -29.34
N ASN A 808 -90.33 16.32 -28.57
CA ASN A 808 -91.37 15.27 -28.43
C ASN A 808 -91.66 14.20 -29.53
N SER A 809 -91.95 13.00 -28.97
CA SER A 809 -92.87 11.94 -29.42
C SER A 809 -92.51 10.96 -30.55
N LEU A 810 -92.11 9.76 -30.11
CA LEU A 810 -92.65 8.44 -30.54
C LEU A 810 -92.38 8.02 -32.03
N PRO A 811 -92.65 6.76 -32.43
CA PRO A 811 -91.60 5.74 -32.29
C PRO A 811 -91.40 4.86 -33.56
N SER A 812 -90.60 3.80 -33.40
CA SER A 812 -90.80 2.45 -33.97
C SER A 812 -89.96 1.97 -35.17
N PHE A 813 -89.57 0.70 -35.03
CA PHE A 813 -89.29 -0.34 -36.03
C PHE A 813 -88.12 -0.24 -37.02
N SER A 814 -87.06 -0.97 -36.64
CA SER A 814 -86.06 -1.61 -37.49
C SER A 814 -86.37 -3.11 -37.70
N THR A 815 -85.91 -3.69 -38.82
CA THR A 815 -85.78 -5.14 -39.07
C THR A 815 -84.65 -5.41 -40.09
N PRO A 816 -84.07 -6.63 -40.21
CA PRO A 816 -83.66 -7.54 -39.13
C PRO A 816 -82.34 -8.37 -39.36
N GLN A 817 -81.63 -8.72 -38.27
CA GLN A 817 -80.94 -10.03 -37.99
C GLN A 817 -79.86 -10.61 -38.95
N PRO A 818 -79.17 -11.75 -38.63
CA PRO A 818 -79.09 -12.59 -37.40
C PRO A 818 -77.65 -12.60 -36.75
N VAL A 819 -77.23 -13.38 -35.71
CA VAL A 819 -77.55 -14.78 -35.30
C VAL A 819 -77.29 -15.07 -33.79
N SER A 820 -78.04 -16.04 -33.22
CA SER A 820 -77.74 -16.94 -32.05
C SER A 820 -77.30 -16.34 -30.68
N THR A 821 -78.21 -16.15 -29.69
CA THR A 821 -78.63 -17.11 -28.60
C THR A 821 -77.60 -17.33 -27.47
N SER A 822 -77.87 -17.12 -26.17
CA SER A 822 -79.05 -16.61 -25.41
C SER A 822 -78.56 -16.25 -23.95
N SER A 823 -79.33 -15.86 -22.91
CA SER A 823 -80.77 -15.92 -22.59
C SER A 823 -81.17 -14.92 -21.46
N VAL A 824 -82.47 -14.61 -21.34
CA VAL A 824 -83.28 -14.23 -20.13
C VAL A 824 -82.61 -13.32 -19.05
N SER A 825 -82.72 -11.97 -19.07
CA SER A 825 -83.85 -11.06 -18.69
C SER A 825 -84.24 -11.07 -17.19
N PHE A 826 -84.47 -9.95 -16.47
CA PHE A 826 -85.17 -8.68 -16.79
C PHE A 826 -84.48 -7.44 -16.14
N ARG A 827 -84.23 -6.33 -16.88
CA ARG A 827 -84.94 -5.02 -16.87
C ARG A 827 -85.28 -4.46 -15.46
N SER A 828 -84.91 -3.22 -15.11
CA SER A 828 -85.06 -1.95 -15.87
C SER A 828 -83.91 -0.96 -15.58
N GLY A 829 -83.76 0.11 -16.38
CA GLY A 829 -82.57 0.97 -16.36
C GLY A 829 -82.84 2.47 -16.27
N ALA A 830 -81.78 3.21 -15.93
CA ALA A 830 -81.73 4.68 -15.95
C ALA A 830 -80.48 5.15 -16.74
N SER A 831 -80.67 6.23 -17.52
CA SER A 831 -79.63 7.18 -18.01
C SER A 831 -78.24 6.65 -18.38
N SER A 832 -78.05 6.32 -19.67
CA SER A 832 -76.77 5.93 -20.29
C SER A 832 -75.81 7.11 -20.56
N LEU A 833 -75.52 7.92 -19.55
CA LEU A 833 -74.44 8.94 -19.58
C LEU A 833 -73.38 8.72 -18.49
N VAL A 834 -73.62 7.84 -17.52
CA VAL A 834 -72.68 7.53 -16.42
C VAL A 834 -71.71 6.41 -16.80
N SER A 835 -72.09 5.51 -17.72
CA SER A 835 -71.31 4.31 -18.07
C SER A 835 -69.95 4.62 -18.72
N ASP A 836 -69.86 5.65 -19.56
CA ASP A 836 -68.60 6.03 -20.23
C ASP A 836 -67.60 6.73 -19.27
N PHE A 837 -68.07 7.30 -18.16
CA PHE A 837 -67.19 7.77 -17.08
C PHE A 837 -66.66 6.59 -16.26
N SER A 838 -67.50 5.60 -15.95
CA SER A 838 -67.11 4.46 -15.10
C SER A 838 -66.02 3.56 -15.71
N GLN A 839 -65.91 3.46 -17.05
CA GLN A 839 -64.89 2.63 -17.69
C GLN A 839 -63.53 3.33 -17.93
N ARG A 840 -63.43 4.66 -17.79
CA ARG A 840 -62.18 5.40 -18.05
C ARG A 840 -61.40 5.85 -16.82
N HIS A 841 -62.01 5.86 -15.63
CA HIS A 841 -61.37 6.38 -14.40
C HIS A 841 -61.00 5.32 -13.33
N HIS A 842 -61.15 4.02 -13.62
CA HIS A 842 -60.68 2.96 -12.71
C HIS A 842 -59.15 2.73 -12.71
N SER A 843 -58.36 3.54 -13.43
CA SER A 843 -56.91 3.35 -13.59
C SER A 843 -56.01 4.36 -12.88
N ASP A 844 -56.53 5.42 -12.25
CA ASP A 844 -55.71 6.40 -11.52
C ASP A 844 -55.56 6.05 -10.03
N LYS A 845 -54.95 4.89 -9.76
CA LYS A 845 -54.35 4.61 -8.44
C LYS A 845 -52.97 5.26 -8.40
N SER A 846 -52.86 6.45 -7.81
CA SER A 846 -51.55 7.04 -7.52
C SER A 846 -50.92 6.35 -6.31
N CYS A 847 -50.14 5.30 -6.57
CA CYS A 847 -49.23 4.69 -5.60
C CYS A 847 -47.94 5.52 -5.56
N SER A 848 -47.67 6.18 -4.42
CA SER A 848 -46.45 6.96 -4.20
C SER A 848 -45.55 6.22 -3.21
N GLU A 849 -44.32 5.87 -3.64
CA GLU A 849 -43.26 5.38 -2.76
C GLU A 849 -42.36 6.57 -2.36
N LEU A 850 -42.34 6.86 -1.06
CA LEU A 850 -41.62 7.97 -0.46
C LEU A 850 -40.51 7.43 0.44
N HIS A 851 -39.31 8.02 0.40
CA HIS A 851 -38.24 7.68 1.33
C HIS A 851 -38.13 8.72 2.44
N LEU A 852 -38.52 8.34 3.66
CA LEU A 852 -38.31 9.17 4.84
C LEU A 852 -36.85 9.06 5.29
N VAL A 853 -36.07 10.09 5.04
CA VAL A 853 -34.65 10.18 5.40
C VAL A 853 -34.49 10.81 6.78
N VAL A 854 -34.00 9.99 7.71
CA VAL A 854 -33.66 10.35 9.08
C VAL A 854 -32.16 10.66 9.15
N LYS A 855 -31.81 11.92 9.34
CA LYS A 855 -30.43 12.41 9.48
C LYS A 855 -30.11 12.61 10.96
N TYR A 856 -29.01 12.04 11.45
CA TYR A 856 -28.74 11.99 12.89
C TYR A 856 -27.24 12.10 13.23
N SER A 857 -26.94 12.71 14.38
CA SER A 857 -25.58 12.81 14.93
C SER A 857 -25.59 12.91 16.46
N GLY A 858 -24.45 12.58 17.08
CA GLY A 858 -24.27 12.51 18.53
C GLY A 858 -22.80 12.59 18.92
N GLY A 859 -22.56 12.87 20.20
CA GLY A 859 -21.23 12.87 20.81
C GLY A 859 -20.20 13.83 20.15
N PRO A 860 -18.90 13.57 20.32
CA PRO A 860 -17.83 14.44 19.80
C PRO A 860 -17.81 14.58 18.26
N SER A 861 -18.35 13.61 17.53
CA SER A 861 -18.45 13.66 16.05
C SER A 861 -19.47 14.68 15.55
N SER A 862 -20.47 15.01 16.36
CA SER A 862 -21.40 16.12 16.10
C SER A 862 -20.64 17.45 15.98
N VAL A 863 -19.72 17.72 16.92
CA VAL A 863 -18.87 18.94 16.93
C VAL A 863 -17.90 18.99 15.76
N LYS A 864 -17.36 17.84 15.33
CA LYS A 864 -16.55 17.74 14.10
C LYS A 864 -17.37 17.88 12.81
N GLY A 865 -18.69 18.00 12.90
CA GLY A 865 -19.56 18.19 11.75
C GLY A 865 -19.79 16.91 10.95
N TYR A 866 -20.01 15.76 11.59
CA TYR A 866 -20.38 14.50 10.90
C TYR A 866 -21.77 14.01 11.35
N CYS A 867 -22.49 13.33 10.46
CA CYS A 867 -23.79 12.70 10.71
C CYS A 867 -23.96 11.42 9.89
N ARG A 868 -24.88 10.53 10.29
CA ARG A 868 -25.36 9.40 9.47
C ARG A 868 -26.75 9.69 8.91
N LEU A 869 -27.16 8.92 7.90
CA LEU A 869 -28.53 8.89 7.37
C LEU A 869 -29.09 7.47 7.49
N ALA A 870 -30.33 7.35 7.93
CA ALA A 870 -31.16 6.16 7.74
C ALA A 870 -32.32 6.53 6.80
N SER A 871 -32.85 5.57 6.06
CA SER A 871 -34.02 5.77 5.18
C SER A 871 -35.06 4.70 5.47
N VAL A 872 -36.33 5.10 5.53
CA VAL A 872 -37.47 4.18 5.66
C VAL A 872 -38.41 4.39 4.47
N PRO A 873 -38.68 3.36 3.66
CA PRO A 873 -39.69 3.46 2.61
C PRO A 873 -41.09 3.54 3.21
N LEU A 874 -41.94 4.39 2.64
CA LEU A 874 -43.34 4.57 2.96
C LEU A 874 -44.14 4.50 1.66
N LYS A 875 -45.10 3.58 1.57
CA LYS A 875 -46.00 3.45 0.42
C LYS A 875 -47.36 4.02 0.77
N ILE A 876 -47.84 4.98 -0.02
CA ILE A 876 -49.15 5.61 0.14
C ILE A 876 -49.94 5.39 -1.16
N ASP A 877 -51.12 4.78 -1.02
CA ASP A 877 -52.06 4.61 -2.12
C ASP A 877 -53.20 5.63 -1.91
N VAL A 878 -53.34 6.62 -2.79
CA VAL A 878 -54.48 7.55 -2.73
C VAL A 878 -55.62 7.02 -3.60
N LEU A 879 -56.80 6.86 -2.98
CA LEU A 879 -58.06 6.46 -3.61
C LEU A 879 -58.94 7.71 -3.81
N PRO A 880 -59.66 7.86 -4.94
CA PRO A 880 -60.58 8.98 -5.12
C PRO A 880 -61.73 8.92 -4.10
N SER A 881 -62.19 10.10 -3.65
CA SER A 881 -63.31 10.25 -2.69
C SER A 881 -64.49 10.97 -3.35
N ILE A 882 -64.37 12.29 -3.55
CA ILE A 882 -65.29 13.10 -4.34
C ILE A 882 -64.57 13.71 -5.55
N MET A 883 -65.33 14.02 -6.59
CA MET A 883 -64.85 14.74 -7.77
C MET A 883 -65.80 15.89 -8.10
N ILE A 884 -65.23 17.07 -8.33
CA ILE A 884 -65.94 18.28 -8.75
C ILE A 884 -65.88 18.31 -10.27
N THR A 885 -67.02 18.08 -10.93
CA THR A 885 -67.10 17.99 -12.39
C THR A 885 -67.33 19.33 -13.07
N ASN A 886 -67.91 20.29 -12.34
CA ASN A 886 -68.21 21.63 -12.86
C ASN A 886 -68.33 22.65 -11.72
N CYS A 887 -68.01 23.91 -12.03
CA CYS A 887 -68.00 25.03 -11.12
C CYS A 887 -68.65 26.25 -11.78
N ASP A 888 -69.72 26.76 -11.19
CA ASP A 888 -70.50 27.88 -11.74
C ASP A 888 -70.78 28.97 -10.71
N VAL A 889 -71.17 30.15 -11.20
CA VAL A 889 -71.40 31.36 -10.38
C VAL A 889 -72.80 31.87 -10.64
N LEU A 890 -73.67 31.82 -9.64
CA LEU A 890 -75.03 32.36 -9.70
C LEU A 890 -75.18 33.62 -8.84
N PRO A 891 -76.03 34.59 -9.24
CA PRO A 891 -76.31 35.77 -8.42
C PRO A 891 -76.90 35.38 -7.06
N GLY A 892 -76.43 36.05 -6.00
CA GLY A 892 -76.94 35.85 -4.64
C GLY A 892 -78.29 36.55 -4.41
N GLN A 893 -79.00 36.14 -3.35
CA GLN A 893 -80.23 36.79 -2.91
C GLN A 893 -80.02 38.21 -2.34
N VAL A 894 -78.78 38.55 -1.99
CA VAL A 894 -78.38 39.89 -1.52
C VAL A 894 -77.23 40.43 -2.38
N PRO A 895 -77.14 41.76 -2.63
CA PRO A 895 -76.11 42.33 -3.50
C PRO A 895 -74.66 42.09 -3.05
N SER A 896 -74.45 41.78 -1.78
CA SER A 896 -73.13 41.49 -1.19
C SER A 896 -72.67 40.04 -1.31
N GLN A 897 -73.48 39.14 -1.88
CA GLN A 897 -73.17 37.71 -1.99
C GLN A 897 -73.40 37.18 -3.42
N PHE A 898 -72.83 36.01 -3.67
CA PHE A 898 -73.11 35.16 -4.83
C PHE A 898 -73.12 33.69 -4.38
N TYR A 899 -73.65 32.79 -5.22
CA TYR A 899 -73.57 31.36 -4.97
C TYR A 899 -72.51 30.74 -5.87
N LEU A 900 -71.48 30.15 -5.27
CA LEU A 900 -70.57 29.23 -5.95
C LEU A 900 -71.25 27.86 -6.03
N VAL A 901 -71.59 27.43 -7.22
CA VAL A 901 -72.32 26.19 -7.47
C VAL A 901 -71.34 25.12 -7.92
N LEU A 902 -71.19 24.07 -7.12
CA LEU A 902 -70.31 22.94 -7.42
C LEU A 902 -71.14 21.71 -7.75
N ASP A 903 -70.85 21.08 -8.89
CA ASP A 903 -71.36 19.75 -9.23
C ASP A 903 -70.38 18.71 -8.65
N VAL A 904 -70.80 18.01 -7.60
CA VAL A 904 -69.97 17.07 -6.83
C VAL A 904 -70.47 15.65 -7.04
N VAL A 905 -69.57 14.77 -7.44
CA VAL A 905 -69.79 13.33 -7.66
C VAL A 905 -69.13 12.55 -6.52
N ASN A 906 -69.86 11.60 -5.92
CA ASN A 906 -69.28 10.58 -5.06
C ASN A 906 -68.58 9.54 -5.94
N VAL A 907 -67.26 9.41 -5.83
CA VAL A 907 -66.47 8.45 -6.63
C VAL A 907 -66.24 7.13 -5.87
N THR A 908 -66.83 7.00 -4.67
CA THR A 908 -66.71 5.81 -3.83
C THR A 908 -67.91 4.86 -3.99
N SER A 909 -67.67 3.59 -3.66
CA SER A 909 -68.68 2.52 -3.63
C SER A 909 -69.35 2.41 -2.24
N GLN A 910 -69.58 3.54 -1.58
CA GLN A 910 -70.29 3.66 -0.31
C GLN A 910 -71.04 5.00 -0.29
N GLU A 911 -72.10 5.10 0.50
CA GLU A 911 -72.77 6.39 0.76
C GLU A 911 -71.79 7.38 1.42
N LEU A 912 -71.82 8.62 0.95
CA LEU A 912 -70.92 9.69 1.38
C LEU A 912 -71.72 10.88 1.88
N GLU A 913 -71.53 11.29 3.12
CA GLU A 913 -72.09 12.55 3.62
C GLU A 913 -71.12 13.71 3.32
N LEU A 914 -71.60 14.72 2.60
CA LEU A 914 -70.84 15.93 2.24
C LEU A 914 -71.39 17.15 2.99
N ARG A 915 -70.58 17.72 3.89
CA ARG A 915 -70.84 19.00 4.55
C ARG A 915 -70.25 20.15 3.74
N TYR A 916 -71.12 20.97 3.16
CA TYR A 916 -70.74 22.04 2.22
C TYR A 916 -70.93 23.48 2.76
N THR A 917 -71.50 23.62 3.97
CA THR A 917 -71.54 24.88 4.75
C THR A 917 -71.44 24.56 6.25
N GLN A 918 -71.46 25.57 7.12
CA GLN A 918 -71.45 25.34 8.57
C GLN A 918 -72.66 24.49 9.03
N ASP A 919 -73.87 24.73 8.49
CA ASP A 919 -75.10 24.10 8.99
C ASP A 919 -75.81 23.18 7.99
N LYS A 920 -75.18 22.84 6.85
CA LYS A 920 -75.76 21.93 5.84
C LYS A 920 -74.80 20.81 5.44
N SER A 921 -75.31 19.58 5.52
CA SER A 921 -74.78 18.40 4.85
C SER A 921 -75.79 17.83 3.85
N ILE A 922 -75.29 16.99 2.93
CA ILE A 922 -76.08 16.21 1.97
C ILE A 922 -75.51 14.80 1.91
N LEU A 923 -76.37 13.78 1.95
CA LEU A 923 -75.98 12.40 1.69
C LEU A 923 -75.98 12.16 0.18
N ILE A 924 -74.90 11.57 -0.34
CA ILE A 924 -74.73 11.23 -1.75
C ILE A 924 -74.59 9.71 -1.83
N GLU A 925 -75.53 9.05 -2.51
CA GLU A 925 -75.50 7.60 -2.76
C GLU A 925 -74.26 7.17 -3.57
N GLU A 926 -74.01 5.86 -3.65
CA GLU A 926 -72.88 5.29 -4.41
C GLU A 926 -72.89 5.76 -5.87
N THR A 927 -71.78 6.31 -6.37
CA THR A 927 -71.67 6.93 -7.72
C THR A 927 -72.64 8.08 -8.01
N GLY A 928 -73.38 8.56 -7.00
CA GLY A 928 -74.33 9.66 -7.13
C GLY A 928 -73.66 11.01 -7.38
N SER A 929 -74.42 11.96 -7.92
CA SER A 929 -73.99 13.35 -8.09
C SER A 929 -75.00 14.32 -7.50
N CYS A 930 -74.51 15.43 -6.94
CA CYS A 930 -75.34 16.50 -6.41
C CYS A 930 -74.78 17.87 -6.79
N ARG A 931 -75.66 18.87 -6.84
CA ARG A 931 -75.31 20.27 -7.10
C ARG A 931 -75.44 21.06 -5.81
N VAL A 932 -74.33 21.52 -5.25
CA VAL A 932 -74.30 22.26 -3.97
C VAL A 932 -74.06 23.76 -4.21
N PRO A 933 -75.03 24.64 -3.88
CA PRO A 933 -74.84 26.09 -3.91
C PRO A 933 -74.23 26.56 -2.57
N ILE A 934 -72.98 27.00 -2.61
CA ILE A 934 -72.23 27.54 -1.47
C ILE A 934 -72.37 29.07 -1.52
N PRO A 935 -72.97 29.74 -0.50
CA PRO A 935 -73.00 31.19 -0.44
C PRO A 935 -71.61 31.73 -0.14
N VAL A 936 -71.12 32.66 -0.96
CA VAL A 936 -69.81 33.30 -0.83
C VAL A 936 -69.99 34.82 -0.86
N ALA A 937 -69.25 35.53 0.00
CA ALA A 937 -69.25 37.00 0.00
C ALA A 937 -68.52 37.54 -1.24
N ARG A 938 -69.12 38.50 -1.95
CA ARG A 938 -68.49 39.16 -3.09
C ARG A 938 -67.16 39.80 -2.70
N CYS A 939 -66.21 39.76 -3.63
CA CYS A 939 -64.88 40.33 -3.45
C CYS A 939 -64.92 41.86 -3.60
N PRO A 940 -64.10 42.61 -2.86
CA PRO A 940 -63.76 43.98 -3.20
C PRO A 940 -63.27 44.08 -4.65
N PHE A 941 -63.64 45.16 -5.35
CA PHE A 941 -63.28 45.37 -6.75
C PHE A 941 -61.74 45.32 -6.99
N SER A 942 -60.96 45.74 -6.00
CA SER A 942 -59.50 45.85 -6.02
C SER A 942 -58.72 44.52 -6.01
N PHE A 943 -59.35 43.38 -5.70
CA PHE A 943 -58.63 42.10 -5.62
C PHE A 943 -58.15 41.60 -6.99
N SER A 944 -56.92 41.10 -7.05
CA SER A 944 -56.37 40.34 -8.18
C SER A 944 -57.00 38.95 -8.29
N LEU A 945 -56.81 38.24 -9.43
CA LEU A 945 -57.44 36.94 -9.65
C LEU A 945 -57.03 35.89 -8.59
N SER A 946 -55.76 35.86 -8.18
CA SER A 946 -55.28 34.94 -7.14
C SER A 946 -55.82 35.28 -5.75
N GLU A 947 -56.04 36.55 -5.44
CA GLU A 947 -56.66 36.99 -4.17
C GLU A 947 -58.17 36.71 -4.16
N VAL A 948 -58.86 36.88 -5.29
CA VAL A 948 -60.26 36.45 -5.48
C VAL A 948 -60.37 34.94 -5.25
N GLU A 949 -59.50 34.15 -5.86
CA GLU A 949 -59.50 32.69 -5.69
C GLU A 949 -59.25 32.27 -4.24
N GLN A 950 -58.23 32.83 -3.58
CA GLN A 950 -57.98 32.55 -2.15
C GLN A 950 -59.14 32.98 -1.25
N HIS A 951 -59.74 34.15 -1.48
CA HIS A 951 -60.91 34.63 -0.74
C HIS A 951 -62.10 33.68 -0.88
N VAL A 952 -62.40 33.23 -2.10
CA VAL A 952 -63.48 32.26 -2.37
C VAL A 952 -63.18 30.91 -1.71
N LEU A 953 -62.00 30.33 -1.94
CA LEU A 953 -61.63 29.03 -1.37
C LEU A 953 -61.54 29.05 0.17
N SER A 954 -61.24 30.19 0.79
CA SER A 954 -61.26 30.31 2.26
C SER A 954 -62.66 30.18 2.88
N GLN A 955 -63.71 30.46 2.10
CA GLN A 955 -65.12 30.37 2.52
C GLN A 955 -65.78 29.05 2.09
N VAL A 956 -65.18 28.33 1.15
CA VAL A 956 -65.65 27.00 0.71
C VAL A 956 -65.28 25.94 1.75
N VAL A 957 -66.31 25.42 2.39
CA VAL A 957 -66.21 24.23 3.26
C VAL A 957 -66.63 23.03 2.42
N LEU A 958 -65.76 22.02 2.27
CA LEU A 958 -66.14 20.71 1.73
C LEU A 958 -65.49 19.64 2.61
N HIS A 959 -66.25 19.08 3.54
CA HIS A 959 -65.84 17.92 4.33
C HIS A 959 -66.71 16.73 3.98
N TRP A 960 -66.09 15.60 3.66
CA TRP A 960 -66.77 14.36 3.39
C TRP A 960 -66.57 13.37 4.55
N SER A 961 -67.57 12.51 4.77
CA SER A 961 -67.48 11.38 5.70
C SER A 961 -68.05 10.10 5.06
N ILE A 962 -67.27 9.02 5.14
CA ILE A 962 -67.60 7.68 4.65
C ILE A 962 -67.44 6.73 5.84
N GLY A 963 -68.55 6.39 6.49
CA GLY A 963 -68.55 5.64 7.76
C GLY A 963 -67.71 6.34 8.84
N ALA A 964 -66.62 5.70 9.29
CA ALA A 964 -65.71 6.26 10.27
C ALA A 964 -64.54 7.07 9.67
N ARG A 965 -64.41 7.14 8.34
CA ARG A 965 -63.35 7.88 7.64
C ARG A 965 -63.88 9.27 7.29
N THR A 966 -63.04 10.29 7.43
CA THR A 966 -63.40 11.68 7.11
C THR A 966 -62.26 12.36 6.35
N GLY A 967 -62.59 13.34 5.53
CA GLY A 967 -61.59 14.12 4.81
C GLY A 967 -62.11 15.48 4.38
N LYS A 968 -61.18 16.33 3.97
CA LYS A 968 -61.45 17.69 3.48
C LYS A 968 -61.06 17.77 2.01
N ALA A 969 -61.96 18.25 1.17
CA ALA A 969 -61.67 18.53 -0.23
C ALA A 969 -61.28 20.01 -0.41
N THR A 970 -60.21 20.24 -1.16
CA THR A 970 -59.67 21.56 -1.48
C THR A 970 -59.17 21.56 -2.92
N PHE A 971 -59.56 22.56 -3.71
CA PHE A 971 -59.34 22.57 -5.15
C PHE A 971 -58.84 23.94 -5.63
N PRO A 972 -57.54 24.10 -5.94
CA PRO A 972 -57.03 25.27 -6.64
C PRO A 972 -57.34 25.18 -8.14
N GLY A 973 -57.49 26.32 -8.81
CA GLY A 973 -57.77 26.42 -10.25
C GLY A 973 -59.22 26.80 -10.60
N LEU A 974 -59.80 27.80 -9.93
CA LEU A 974 -61.17 28.27 -10.22
C LEU A 974 -61.28 28.97 -11.60
N PRO A 975 -62.12 28.49 -12.54
CA PRO A 975 -62.21 29.05 -13.90
C PRO A 975 -63.11 30.30 -13.96
N PHE A 976 -62.63 31.42 -13.41
CA PHE A 976 -63.30 32.71 -13.51
C PHE A 976 -63.08 33.38 -14.88
N ASN A 977 -64.00 33.14 -15.82
CA ASN A 977 -64.10 33.94 -17.05
C ASN A 977 -64.51 35.39 -16.74
N ILE A 978 -64.17 36.32 -17.64
CA ILE A 978 -64.43 37.77 -17.50
C ILE A 978 -65.90 38.04 -17.15
N ASP A 979 -66.85 37.43 -17.87
CA ASP A 979 -68.30 37.59 -17.64
C ASP A 979 -68.76 37.13 -16.23
N LYS A 980 -68.02 36.21 -15.60
CA LYS A 980 -68.32 35.73 -14.23
C LYS A 980 -67.72 36.62 -13.15
N LEU A 981 -66.68 37.41 -13.46
CA LEU A 981 -66.03 38.30 -12.49
C LEU A 981 -66.96 39.43 -12.03
N ASP A 982 -67.86 39.92 -12.88
CA ASP A 982 -68.85 40.96 -12.53
C ASP A 982 -69.90 40.48 -11.50
N LEU A 983 -70.14 39.17 -11.42
CA LEU A 983 -70.98 38.55 -10.37
C LEU A 983 -70.20 38.32 -9.07
N VAL A 984 -68.89 38.10 -9.16
CA VAL A 984 -68.01 37.86 -8.00
C VAL A 984 -67.53 39.17 -7.35
N LYS A 985 -67.41 40.27 -8.11
CA LYS A 985 -66.98 41.60 -7.64
C LYS A 985 -68.17 42.54 -7.33
N LEU A 986 -67.86 43.63 -6.62
CA LEU A 986 -68.78 44.73 -6.33
C LEU A 986 -68.73 45.83 -7.41
N SER A 987 -69.88 46.44 -7.71
CA SER A 987 -70.01 47.58 -8.65
C SER A 987 -69.34 48.86 -8.10
N PRO A 988 -68.67 49.68 -8.93
CA PRO A 988 -68.05 50.93 -8.51
C PRO A 988 -69.04 52.10 -8.31
N ILE A 989 -70.26 52.01 -8.85
CA ILE A 989 -71.29 53.06 -8.74
C ILE A 989 -72.64 52.51 -8.27
N SER A 990 -73.43 53.37 -7.63
CA SER A 990 -74.84 53.12 -7.27
C SER A 990 -75.79 54.10 -7.98
N TRP A 991 -76.99 53.61 -8.31
CA TRP A 991 -78.02 54.32 -9.05
C TRP A 991 -79.24 54.61 -8.16
N GLU A 992 -79.73 55.84 -8.21
CA GLU A 992 -81.04 56.26 -7.69
C GLU A 992 -81.83 56.87 -8.87
N LEU A 993 -83.12 56.56 -9.03
CA LEU A 993 -83.92 56.93 -10.21
C LEU A 993 -85.32 57.40 -9.79
N SER A 994 -85.83 58.47 -10.41
CA SER A 994 -87.21 58.91 -10.24
C SER A 994 -87.89 59.30 -11.56
N VAL A 995 -89.21 59.13 -11.64
CA VAL A 995 -90.05 59.62 -12.74
C VAL A 995 -91.05 60.64 -12.22
N ASN A 996 -91.09 61.81 -12.88
CA ASN A 996 -91.94 62.95 -12.50
C ASN A 996 -91.81 63.30 -10.99
N GLY A 997 -90.59 63.21 -10.44
CA GLY A 997 -90.30 63.42 -9.02
C GLY A 997 -90.62 62.26 -8.06
N SER A 998 -91.09 61.10 -8.57
CA SER A 998 -91.42 59.92 -7.77
C SER A 998 -90.32 58.85 -7.87
N PRO A 999 -89.71 58.38 -6.78
CA PRO A 999 -88.64 57.36 -6.84
C PRO A 999 -89.17 56.01 -7.35
N ILE A 1000 -88.36 55.33 -8.15
CA ILE A 1000 -88.65 54.02 -8.73
C ILE A 1000 -87.96 52.94 -7.89
N GLU A 1001 -88.75 52.09 -7.24
CA GLU A 1001 -88.26 50.88 -6.58
C GLU A 1001 -88.04 49.76 -7.60
N SER A 1002 -87.03 48.91 -7.37
CA SER A 1002 -86.64 47.83 -8.27
C SER A 1002 -87.80 46.86 -8.54
N GLY A 1003 -88.32 46.87 -9.77
CA GLY A 1003 -89.45 46.05 -10.20
C GLY A 1003 -90.81 46.76 -10.23
N SER A 1004 -90.86 48.09 -10.06
CA SER A 1004 -92.08 48.88 -10.28
C SER A 1004 -92.27 49.25 -11.76
N GLU A 1005 -93.51 49.13 -12.25
CA GLU A 1005 -93.89 49.48 -13.63
C GLU A 1005 -94.11 50.99 -13.77
N VAL A 1006 -93.43 51.64 -14.73
CA VAL A 1006 -93.67 53.04 -15.08
C VAL A 1006 -94.76 53.10 -16.15
N SER A 1007 -95.74 54.00 -16.03
CA SER A 1007 -96.80 54.16 -17.05
C SER A 1007 -97.01 55.62 -17.45
N GLY A 1008 -97.55 55.84 -18.66
CA GLY A 1008 -97.90 57.15 -19.20
C GLY A 1008 -98.84 57.05 -20.40
N THR A 1009 -99.41 58.16 -20.86
CA THR A 1009 -100.28 58.17 -22.05
C THR A 1009 -99.60 58.79 -23.28
N VAL A 1010 -100.05 58.42 -24.47
CA VAL A 1010 -99.53 59.01 -25.72
C VAL A 1010 -99.73 60.53 -25.73
N GLY A 1011 -98.64 61.27 -25.92
CA GLY A 1011 -98.61 62.74 -25.84
C GLY A 1011 -98.17 63.29 -24.47
N ASP A 1012 -98.07 62.47 -23.42
CA ASP A 1012 -97.46 62.89 -22.15
C ASP A 1012 -95.92 62.86 -22.23
N CYS A 1013 -95.28 63.79 -21.52
CA CYS A 1013 -93.84 63.80 -21.32
C CYS A 1013 -93.50 63.25 -19.95
N LEU A 1014 -92.83 62.09 -19.92
CA LEU A 1014 -92.31 61.49 -18.69
C LEU A 1014 -90.90 62.00 -18.43
N SER A 1015 -90.70 62.73 -17.34
CA SER A 1015 -89.38 63.22 -16.89
C SER A 1015 -88.68 62.16 -16.06
N PHE A 1016 -87.53 61.68 -16.50
CA PHE A 1016 -86.67 60.75 -15.77
C PHE A 1016 -85.49 61.52 -15.16
N ASP A 1017 -85.38 61.49 -13.84
CA ASP A 1017 -84.25 62.01 -13.09
C ASP A 1017 -83.34 60.84 -12.67
N VAL A 1018 -82.08 60.88 -13.07
CA VAL A 1018 -81.05 59.87 -12.77
C VAL A 1018 -80.03 60.47 -11.82
N LYS A 1019 -79.87 59.87 -10.65
CA LYS A 1019 -78.83 60.21 -9.67
C LYS A 1019 -77.78 59.10 -9.62
N LEU A 1020 -76.56 59.41 -10.04
CA LEU A 1020 -75.41 58.50 -10.00
C LEU A 1020 -74.51 58.88 -8.81
N ARG A 1021 -74.27 57.95 -7.87
CA ARG A 1021 -73.32 58.12 -6.76
C ARG A 1021 -72.10 57.22 -6.95
N ASN A 1022 -70.90 57.78 -6.71
CA ASN A 1022 -69.64 57.04 -6.70
C ASN A 1022 -69.46 56.29 -5.37
N CYS A 1023 -69.26 54.98 -5.42
CA CYS A 1023 -69.06 54.10 -4.27
C CYS A 1023 -67.61 53.65 -4.07
N LEU A 1024 -66.68 54.15 -4.89
CA LEU A 1024 -65.24 53.95 -4.72
C LEU A 1024 -64.62 55.04 -3.85
N SER A 1025 -63.51 54.69 -3.19
CA SER A 1025 -62.60 55.64 -2.51
C SER A 1025 -61.68 56.42 -3.47
N SER A 1026 -61.94 56.33 -4.78
CA SER A 1026 -61.22 57.06 -5.83
C SER A 1026 -62.19 57.90 -6.65
N ASN A 1027 -61.74 59.08 -7.08
CA ASN A 1027 -62.55 59.95 -7.93
C ASN A 1027 -62.72 59.31 -9.31
N LEU A 1028 -63.97 59.19 -9.76
CA LEU A 1028 -64.29 58.81 -11.14
C LEU A 1028 -64.21 60.05 -12.02
N SER A 1029 -63.42 60.03 -13.09
CA SER A 1029 -63.22 61.16 -14.00
C SER A 1029 -63.67 60.87 -15.43
N GLU A 1030 -64.12 61.90 -16.14
CA GLU A 1030 -64.53 61.87 -17.55
C GLU A 1030 -65.60 60.81 -17.86
N LEU A 1031 -66.71 60.85 -17.12
CA LEU A 1031 -67.84 59.95 -17.34
C LEU A 1031 -68.80 60.50 -18.39
N THR A 1032 -69.44 59.60 -19.12
CA THR A 1032 -70.49 59.90 -20.09
C THR A 1032 -71.73 59.10 -19.70
N LEU A 1033 -72.73 59.79 -19.15
CA LEU A 1033 -74.03 59.20 -18.83
C LEU A 1033 -74.90 59.21 -20.11
N VAL A 1034 -75.51 58.07 -20.43
CA VAL A 1034 -76.35 57.86 -21.61
C VAL A 1034 -77.67 57.23 -21.19
N LEU A 1035 -78.77 57.88 -21.53
CA LEU A 1035 -80.12 57.37 -21.43
C LEU A 1035 -80.60 57.01 -22.83
N SER A 1036 -81.02 55.77 -23.04
CA SER A 1036 -81.54 55.32 -24.34
C SER A 1036 -82.82 54.50 -24.20
N LEU A 1037 -83.85 54.88 -24.96
CA LEU A 1037 -85.06 54.08 -25.11
C LEU A 1037 -84.82 52.97 -26.15
N PHE A 1038 -85.41 51.81 -25.91
CA PHE A 1038 -85.50 50.71 -26.85
C PHE A 1038 -86.82 49.96 -26.65
N GLN A 1039 -87.24 49.17 -27.64
CA GLN A 1039 -88.33 48.20 -27.49
C GLN A 1039 -87.78 46.78 -27.62
N ASP A 1040 -88.22 45.92 -26.72
CA ASP A 1040 -87.91 44.50 -26.71
C ASP A 1040 -89.18 43.73 -27.10
N HIS A 1041 -89.16 43.09 -28.26
CA HIS A 1041 -90.31 42.35 -28.78
C HIS A 1041 -90.48 40.96 -28.14
N LEU A 1042 -89.67 40.62 -27.11
CA LEU A 1042 -89.67 39.34 -26.38
C LEU A 1042 -89.45 38.09 -27.27
N ASN A 1043 -88.96 38.31 -28.49
CA ASN A 1043 -88.61 37.29 -29.49
C ASN A 1043 -87.12 37.30 -29.87
N GLY A 1044 -86.30 38.05 -29.11
CA GLY A 1044 -84.87 38.28 -29.36
C GLY A 1044 -84.56 39.49 -30.25
N VAL A 1045 -85.55 40.20 -30.79
CA VAL A 1045 -85.35 41.40 -31.62
C VAL A 1045 -85.56 42.68 -30.80
N ILE A 1046 -84.46 43.37 -30.54
CA ILE A 1046 -84.44 44.69 -29.89
C ILE A 1046 -84.46 45.78 -30.95
N ASP A 1047 -85.49 46.63 -30.93
CA ASP A 1047 -85.57 47.84 -31.75
C ASP A 1047 -85.03 49.05 -30.96
N ARG A 1048 -84.13 49.81 -31.60
CA ARG A 1048 -83.49 51.02 -31.06
C ARG A 1048 -83.75 52.26 -31.92
N GLN A 1049 -84.49 52.14 -33.02
CA GLN A 1049 -84.82 53.28 -33.89
C GLN A 1049 -86.07 54.00 -33.36
N MET A 1050 -85.86 54.77 -32.29
CA MET A 1050 -86.95 55.41 -31.55
C MET A 1050 -87.43 56.72 -32.16
N ASP A 1051 -86.71 57.31 -33.11
CA ASP A 1051 -86.91 58.68 -33.63
C ASP A 1051 -88.33 58.97 -34.17
N SER A 1052 -89.02 57.94 -34.66
CA SER A 1052 -90.42 58.03 -35.14
C SER A 1052 -91.46 57.70 -34.06
N LYS A 1053 -91.05 57.11 -32.93
CA LYS A 1053 -91.94 56.57 -31.88
C LYS A 1053 -91.95 57.41 -30.60
N ALA A 1054 -90.82 57.99 -30.24
CA ALA A 1054 -90.66 58.87 -29.08
C ALA A 1054 -89.56 59.90 -29.35
N THR A 1055 -89.64 61.06 -28.71
CA THR A 1055 -88.59 62.08 -28.78
C THR A 1055 -88.15 62.52 -27.38
N ALA A 1056 -86.89 62.94 -27.27
CA ALA A 1056 -86.33 63.40 -26.01
C ALA A 1056 -86.55 64.91 -25.84
N VAL A 1057 -87.11 65.29 -24.69
CA VAL A 1057 -87.21 66.67 -24.21
C VAL A 1057 -86.03 66.90 -23.27
N GLY A 1058 -84.89 67.25 -23.85
CA GLY A 1058 -83.61 67.43 -23.15
C GLY A 1058 -82.47 66.68 -23.81
N THR A 1059 -81.32 66.61 -23.14
CA THR A 1059 -80.13 65.89 -23.64
C THR A 1059 -80.08 64.47 -23.09
N THR A 1060 -80.28 63.47 -23.94
CA THR A 1060 -80.16 62.04 -23.58
C THR A 1060 -78.76 61.62 -23.13
N GLN A 1061 -77.75 62.46 -23.38
CA GLN A 1061 -76.35 62.24 -23.01
C GLN A 1061 -75.82 63.41 -22.17
N ALA A 1062 -75.15 63.10 -21.06
CA ALA A 1062 -74.49 64.08 -20.20
C ALA A 1062 -73.01 63.74 -20.01
N SER A 1063 -72.12 64.73 -20.18
CA SER A 1063 -70.69 64.61 -19.87
C SER A 1063 -70.41 65.11 -18.47
N ILE A 1064 -69.84 64.25 -17.62
CA ILE A 1064 -69.56 64.51 -16.21
C ILE A 1064 -68.04 64.53 -16.03
N SER A 1065 -67.48 65.67 -15.61
CA SER A 1065 -66.02 65.85 -15.51
C SER A 1065 -65.38 65.01 -14.41
N SER A 1066 -65.97 64.99 -13.22
CA SER A 1066 -65.58 64.07 -12.14
C SER A 1066 -66.66 63.90 -11.08
N VAL A 1067 -66.70 62.72 -10.45
CA VAL A 1067 -67.53 62.42 -9.27
C VAL A 1067 -66.59 61.96 -8.14
N ALA A 1068 -66.49 62.74 -7.07
CA ALA A 1068 -65.70 62.36 -5.90
C ALA A 1068 -66.33 61.19 -5.12
N GLU A 1069 -65.56 60.56 -4.23
CA GLU A 1069 -66.08 59.52 -3.32
C GLU A 1069 -67.38 59.96 -2.62
N ASN A 1070 -68.41 59.09 -2.67
CA ASN A 1070 -69.77 59.32 -2.13
C ASN A 1070 -70.52 60.56 -2.68
N GLN A 1071 -69.95 61.32 -3.61
CA GLN A 1071 -70.63 62.40 -4.31
C GLN A 1071 -71.66 61.80 -5.29
N ALA A 1072 -72.78 62.50 -5.46
CA ALA A 1072 -73.81 62.18 -6.43
C ALA A 1072 -73.91 63.26 -7.52
N VAL A 1073 -74.25 62.85 -8.74
CA VAL A 1073 -74.55 63.73 -9.88
C VAL A 1073 -75.94 63.41 -10.41
N ASP A 1074 -76.74 64.45 -10.59
CA ASP A 1074 -78.13 64.39 -11.06
C ASP A 1074 -78.21 64.77 -12.55
N HIS A 1075 -79.00 64.03 -13.33
CA HIS A 1075 -79.29 64.34 -14.73
C HIS A 1075 -80.75 64.04 -15.07
N ALA A 1076 -81.44 64.99 -15.71
CA ALA A 1076 -82.88 64.92 -15.99
C ALA A 1076 -83.17 64.94 -17.50
N VAL A 1077 -84.02 64.04 -17.97
CA VAL A 1077 -84.44 63.95 -19.39
C VAL A 1077 -85.93 63.62 -19.48
N GLY A 1078 -86.70 64.44 -20.20
CA GLY A 1078 -88.06 64.09 -20.59
C GLY A 1078 -88.08 63.17 -21.81
N PHE A 1079 -89.00 62.21 -21.84
CA PHE A 1079 -89.35 61.47 -23.06
C PHE A 1079 -90.84 61.65 -23.37
N LEU A 1080 -91.12 62.06 -24.60
CA LEU A 1080 -92.46 62.27 -25.15
C LEU A 1080 -92.77 61.16 -26.15
N PHE A 1081 -93.87 60.43 -25.96
CA PHE A 1081 -94.20 59.24 -26.75
C PHE A 1081 -95.32 59.53 -27.76
N PHE A 1082 -95.13 59.12 -29.02
CA PHE A 1082 -96.07 59.34 -30.13
C PHE A 1082 -96.98 58.14 -30.42
N TYR A 1083 -96.63 56.95 -29.95
CA TYR A 1083 -97.40 55.71 -30.14
C TYR A 1083 -97.44 54.88 -28.85
N PRO A 1084 -98.53 54.15 -28.59
CA PRO A 1084 -98.64 53.27 -27.43
C PRO A 1084 -97.76 52.02 -27.61
N GLY A 1085 -97.32 51.44 -26.50
CA GLY A 1085 -96.48 50.24 -26.47
C GLY A 1085 -95.65 50.10 -25.21
N LEU A 1086 -94.98 48.95 -25.07
CA LEU A 1086 -93.97 48.72 -24.04
C LEU A 1086 -92.61 49.24 -24.53
N TYR A 1087 -91.98 50.08 -23.73
CA TYR A 1087 -90.64 50.64 -23.96
C TYR A 1087 -89.75 50.28 -22.77
N LYS A 1088 -88.43 50.24 -22.99
CA LYS A 1088 -87.44 50.04 -21.93
C LYS A 1088 -86.40 51.16 -21.98
N LEU A 1089 -86.01 51.66 -20.81
CA LEU A 1089 -84.97 52.66 -20.65
C LEU A 1089 -83.67 51.98 -20.19
N SER A 1090 -82.63 52.01 -21.03
CA SER A 1090 -81.26 51.71 -20.62
C SER A 1090 -80.62 52.98 -20.04
N VAL A 1091 -80.02 52.85 -18.86
CA VAL A 1091 -79.19 53.88 -18.24
C VAL A 1091 -77.78 53.33 -18.13
N GLU A 1092 -76.83 53.95 -18.83
CA GLU A 1092 -75.45 53.50 -18.94
C GLU A 1092 -74.48 54.65 -18.63
N CYS A 1093 -73.44 54.38 -17.84
CA CYS A 1093 -72.36 55.32 -17.57
C CYS A 1093 -71.06 54.75 -18.12
N ILE A 1094 -70.44 55.49 -19.04
CA ILE A 1094 -69.25 55.07 -19.78
C ILE A 1094 -68.08 55.99 -19.41
N PRO A 1095 -67.02 55.49 -18.75
CA PRO A 1095 -65.80 56.26 -18.51
C PRO A 1095 -64.99 56.40 -19.82
N LYS A 1096 -64.58 57.63 -20.17
CA LYS A 1096 -63.75 57.86 -21.38
C LYS A 1096 -62.40 57.15 -21.36
N SER A 1097 -61.85 56.89 -20.16
CA SER A 1097 -60.59 56.17 -19.97
C SER A 1097 -60.66 54.70 -20.38
N SER A 1098 -61.85 54.10 -20.37
CA SER A 1098 -62.07 52.67 -20.58
C SER A 1098 -63.45 52.43 -21.22
N PRO A 1099 -63.63 52.75 -22.51
CA PRO A 1099 -64.95 52.70 -23.17
C PRO A 1099 -65.56 51.29 -23.25
N GLU A 1100 -64.78 50.23 -23.05
CA GLU A 1100 -65.26 48.84 -22.93
C GLU A 1100 -65.97 48.57 -21.58
N GLN A 1101 -65.75 49.42 -20.57
CA GLN A 1101 -66.21 49.22 -19.20
C GLN A 1101 -67.48 50.05 -18.90
N ALA A 1102 -68.54 49.80 -19.65
CA ALA A 1102 -69.83 50.48 -19.48
C ALA A 1102 -70.59 49.94 -18.25
N TRP A 1103 -70.78 50.78 -17.23
CA TRP A 1103 -71.60 50.45 -16.07
C TRP A 1103 -73.08 50.68 -16.39
N LYS A 1104 -73.93 49.69 -16.13
CA LYS A 1104 -75.36 49.73 -16.49
C LYS A 1104 -76.25 49.63 -15.26
N LEU A 1105 -77.42 50.23 -15.33
CA LEU A 1105 -78.53 49.90 -14.43
C LEU A 1105 -79.11 48.53 -14.84
N ILE A 1106 -79.14 47.58 -13.92
CA ILE A 1106 -79.65 46.23 -14.14
C ILE A 1106 -80.64 45.90 -13.01
N PRO A 1107 -81.89 45.49 -13.30
CA PRO A 1107 -82.52 45.43 -14.63
C PRO A 1107 -82.81 46.83 -15.24
N PRO A 1108 -83.02 46.94 -16.57
CA PRO A 1108 -83.49 48.18 -17.20
C PRO A 1108 -84.93 48.51 -16.78
N VAL A 1109 -85.31 49.78 -16.87
CA VAL A 1109 -86.65 50.24 -16.43
C VAL A 1109 -87.68 50.02 -17.53
N GLU A 1110 -88.80 49.39 -17.20
CA GLU A 1110 -89.90 49.12 -18.13
C GLU A 1110 -90.97 50.21 -18.04
N ILE A 1111 -91.41 50.70 -19.21
CA ILE A 1111 -92.31 51.84 -19.38
C ILE A 1111 -93.47 51.42 -20.29
N HIS A 1112 -94.69 51.43 -19.75
CA HIS A 1112 -95.90 51.04 -20.47
C HIS A 1112 -96.71 52.28 -20.89
N VAL A 1113 -96.73 52.57 -22.19
CA VAL A 1113 -97.46 53.72 -22.77
C VAL A 1113 -98.78 53.27 -23.38
N THR A 1114 -99.89 53.88 -22.97
CA THR A 1114 -101.26 53.56 -23.44
C THR A 1114 -101.86 54.65 -24.32
#